data_AF-A0A4P9YQB9-F1
#
_entry.id   AF-A0A4P9YQB9-F1
#
_cell.length_a   1.000
_cell.length_b   1.000
_cell.length_c   1.000
_cell.angle_alpha   90.00
_cell.angle_beta   90.00
_cell.angle_gamma   90.00
#
_symmetry.space_group_name_H-M   'P 1'
#
loop_
_entity.id
_entity.type
_entity.pdbx_description
1 polymer ?
#
loop_
_entity_poly.entity_id
_entity_poly.type
_entity_poly.pdbx_seq_one_letter_code
_entity_poly.pdbx_strand_id
1 'polypeptide(L)'
;MPNDTIKVHYEGRIWHEKNEGEKFDSSYDRNEPFSFTLGKSQVIQGWDQGLLGMCVGEKRKLQIPSHLAYGTRGAGSKIPPNAALTFVVELLDIEEGMLSQKLDRLIIEEPDQITCAQKTMPGDTLYVYYEGKFYSEDNDGKVFETNYGKKPLEFVLQANPKQVIQGMDDGLTSMCVGTSRILHIPSSMAYGATGAGNDIPPNTDLTFKLLSLCAIATNGALGSGGIYFMISRSLGPSFGGSVGVLYSLANILTCALGIVGFGEILVAFFGSDAGLFASMLPNSALARFLYSLTMLLFCGCISLMGTNAFKVLSVTTFYLSILSIALGIAGLLAEKGIQVSMLSQNWNPAFQQLNGISFNFSVIFGILYSACAGIQTGPSMSGEVKRSYRLPLGLLTSFVYVLMIFVLVSLVLALSCTRAELDDQFYLLISHAIWTPLIMLTLLLIVITTTISSILSAASTFTAMTNDGVLPLKFKWRRLSKDNFFIVLSCIASILISTFTSIDTLAPFVSLFYLTNDIVTNFACFALSLSSSPNYRPVFHYANSMTAVFGTLLCVFSTLLISPIYAAISICFMMAVFIFLHMQKFPALSGDISQSLVYHQVRKYLLILNEREDIKCWRPQFLLLVSDPLTNLNLIKFANQLKKGGLFVLGHVIKGELDERMFCEYSQQRDSWIDAVQAIKVKAFVEIVVSNKMLDGIFHLIMLSGLGALKPNTVLLGFYEDKRQKPSTELSMKALTACQRKQSFENLQKCQNRDSRDLSIFDYVSALHTIVKTGKNYIIAKGFTNFTCIENNSTIDVYPFTVCHQDQNMRSSLFTLQLSCWLHSHRAWRKTSKLRIIVPVQYSHNELIERDYISRILASYQIHADIIIKTMERNITVSLNEYEIMNRFIVSNTSERTSVIFISMPKAPINSYEYLYYKNLEDLSFKISKPVLILHGVQETSISQI
;
A
#
# COMPACT_ATOMS: atom_id res chain seq x y z
N MET A 1 12.76 -24.43 -31.18
CA MET A 1 13.45 -24.09 -29.91
C MET A 1 14.52 -25.15 -29.61
N PRO A 2 15.51 -24.87 -28.75
CA PRO A 2 16.37 -25.94 -28.21
C PRO A 2 15.48 -27.01 -27.54
N ASN A 3 15.73 -28.30 -27.79
CA ASN A 3 14.93 -29.48 -27.40
C ASN A 3 13.75 -29.91 -28.29
N ASP A 4 13.46 -29.22 -29.40
CA ASP A 4 12.45 -29.72 -30.36
C ASP A 4 13.02 -30.83 -31.25
N THR A 5 12.16 -31.78 -31.65
CA THR A 5 12.51 -32.79 -32.65
C THR A 5 12.20 -32.23 -34.02
N ILE A 6 13.23 -32.10 -34.86
CA ILE A 6 13.09 -31.54 -36.21
C ILE A 6 13.31 -32.63 -37.26
N LYS A 7 12.52 -32.57 -38.33
CA LYS A 7 12.68 -33.40 -39.53
C LYS A 7 13.27 -32.57 -40.65
N VAL A 8 14.41 -33.00 -41.18
CA VAL A 8 15.12 -32.27 -42.22
C VAL A 8 15.48 -33.14 -43.41
N HIS A 9 15.46 -32.56 -44.61
CA HIS A 9 16.21 -33.08 -45.74
C HIS A 9 17.55 -32.37 -45.85
N TYR A 10 18.61 -33.10 -46.17
CA TYR A 10 19.94 -32.55 -46.38
C TYR A 10 20.71 -33.16 -47.54
N GLU A 11 21.66 -32.39 -48.04
CA GLU A 11 22.77 -32.83 -48.89
C GLU A 11 24.09 -32.28 -48.35
N GLY A 12 25.06 -33.16 -48.10
CA GLY A 12 26.39 -32.87 -47.59
C GLY A 12 27.48 -33.05 -48.65
N ARG A 13 28.31 -32.02 -48.82
CA ARG A 13 29.46 -31.98 -49.74
C ARG A 13 30.73 -31.54 -49.02
N ILE A 14 31.89 -32.01 -49.47
CA ILE A 14 33.17 -31.47 -49.05
C ILE A 14 33.27 -30.04 -49.60
N TRP A 15 33.74 -29.08 -48.80
CA TRP A 15 33.90 -27.70 -49.27
C TRP A 15 35.21 -27.56 -50.07
N HIS A 16 35.10 -26.96 -51.27
CA HIS A 16 36.24 -26.55 -52.08
C HIS A 16 36.05 -25.08 -52.51
N GLU A 17 37.16 -24.35 -52.60
CA GLU A 17 37.15 -22.90 -52.83
C GLU A 17 36.77 -22.51 -54.27
N LYS A 18 36.90 -23.43 -55.24
CA LYS A 18 36.73 -23.13 -56.68
C LYS A 18 35.64 -23.93 -57.41
N ASN A 19 35.18 -25.06 -56.87
CA ASN A 19 34.12 -25.91 -57.44
C ASN A 19 33.16 -26.40 -56.34
N GLU A 20 31.93 -26.82 -56.71
CA GLU A 20 31.07 -27.55 -55.78
C GLU A 20 31.72 -28.89 -55.46
N GLY A 21 32.16 -29.07 -54.21
CA GLY A 21 32.92 -30.26 -53.85
C GLY A 21 32.09 -31.54 -53.82
N GLU A 22 32.80 -32.64 -53.61
CA GLU A 22 32.26 -33.99 -53.76
C GLU A 22 31.16 -34.26 -52.72
N LYS A 23 30.03 -34.80 -53.20
CA LYS A 23 28.87 -35.18 -52.39
C LYS A 23 29.20 -36.48 -51.65
N PHE A 24 29.26 -36.41 -50.33
CA PHE A 24 29.55 -37.59 -49.51
C PHE A 24 28.28 -38.27 -48.98
N ASP A 25 27.21 -37.50 -48.76
CA ASP A 25 25.96 -37.99 -48.20
C ASP A 25 24.75 -37.12 -48.55
N SER A 26 23.57 -37.72 -48.71
CA SER A 26 22.30 -36.98 -48.83
C SER A 26 21.10 -37.83 -48.46
N SER A 27 20.16 -37.20 -47.74
CA SER A 27 18.86 -37.77 -47.45
C SER A 27 17.92 -37.83 -48.67
N TYR A 28 18.13 -36.98 -49.68
CA TYR A 28 17.32 -37.00 -50.91
C TYR A 28 17.58 -38.28 -51.70
N ASP A 29 18.82 -38.77 -51.74
CA ASP A 29 19.17 -40.02 -52.43
C ASP A 29 18.54 -41.25 -51.75
N ARG A 30 18.20 -41.13 -50.46
CA ARG A 30 17.54 -42.18 -49.67
C ARG A 30 16.02 -42.06 -49.64
N ASN A 31 15.45 -40.95 -50.12
CA ASN A 31 14.03 -40.61 -49.97
C ASN A 31 13.51 -40.71 -48.52
N GLU A 32 14.37 -40.49 -47.53
CA GLU A 32 14.03 -40.59 -46.10
C GLU A 32 14.54 -39.36 -45.35
N PRO A 33 13.65 -38.52 -44.77
CA PRO A 33 14.04 -37.38 -43.95
C PRO A 33 14.80 -37.79 -42.69
N PHE A 34 15.76 -36.98 -42.28
CA PHE A 34 16.54 -37.23 -41.07
C PHE A 34 15.92 -36.49 -39.88
N SER A 35 15.68 -37.22 -38.78
CA SER A 35 15.02 -36.69 -37.58
C SER A 35 15.98 -36.67 -36.40
N PHE A 36 16.10 -35.54 -35.70
CA PHE A 36 16.93 -35.42 -34.49
C PHE A 36 16.47 -34.28 -33.59
N THR A 37 16.91 -34.28 -32.33
CA THR A 37 16.58 -33.23 -31.36
C THR A 37 17.64 -32.13 -31.37
N LEU A 38 17.23 -30.91 -31.68
CA LEU A 38 18.15 -29.77 -31.86
C LEU A 38 18.77 -29.32 -30.51
N GLY A 39 20.10 -29.22 -30.45
CA GLY A 39 20.84 -28.74 -29.27
C GLY A 39 21.25 -29.82 -28.26
N LYS A 40 20.99 -31.11 -28.55
CA LYS A 40 21.41 -32.26 -27.71
C LYS A 40 22.69 -32.92 -28.19
N SER A 41 23.46 -32.30 -29.10
CA SER A 41 24.71 -32.86 -29.64
C SER A 41 24.54 -34.24 -30.29
N GLN A 42 23.35 -34.52 -30.83
CA GLN A 42 23.08 -35.73 -31.62
C GLN A 42 23.69 -35.66 -33.02
N VAL A 43 23.92 -34.45 -33.51
CA VAL A 43 24.56 -34.13 -34.80
C VAL A 43 25.83 -33.32 -34.57
N ILE A 44 26.61 -33.07 -35.63
CA ILE A 44 27.79 -32.22 -35.56
C ILE A 44 27.44 -30.82 -35.03
N GLN A 45 28.36 -30.21 -34.27
CA GLN A 45 28.10 -28.92 -33.60
C GLN A 45 27.71 -27.81 -34.57
N GLY A 46 28.23 -27.83 -35.80
CA GLY A 46 27.84 -26.87 -36.84
C GLY A 46 26.36 -26.96 -37.24
N TRP A 47 25.71 -28.12 -37.11
CA TRP A 47 24.26 -28.25 -37.33
C TRP A 47 23.45 -27.74 -36.14
N ASP A 48 23.85 -28.12 -34.92
CA ASP A 48 23.18 -27.65 -33.69
C ASP A 48 23.18 -26.11 -33.60
N GLN A 49 24.23 -25.45 -34.09
CA GLN A 49 24.31 -23.99 -34.14
C GLN A 49 23.65 -23.39 -35.40
N GLY A 50 23.87 -23.99 -36.58
CA GLY A 50 23.46 -23.42 -37.86
C GLY A 50 21.95 -23.47 -38.16
N LEU A 51 21.25 -24.43 -37.55
CA LEU A 51 19.81 -24.65 -37.78
C LEU A 51 18.92 -23.90 -36.78
N LEU A 52 19.49 -23.25 -35.77
CA LEU A 52 18.73 -22.41 -34.85
C LEU A 52 18.04 -21.26 -35.60
N GLY A 53 16.75 -21.07 -35.32
CA GLY A 53 15.93 -20.03 -35.94
C GLY A 53 15.56 -20.27 -37.40
N MET A 54 15.59 -21.51 -37.90
CA MET A 54 14.98 -21.86 -39.20
C MET A 54 13.45 -21.94 -39.11
N CYS A 55 12.76 -21.53 -40.17
CA CYS A 55 11.32 -21.72 -40.35
C CYS A 55 11.00 -23.04 -41.08
N VAL A 56 9.84 -23.64 -40.83
CA VAL A 56 9.37 -24.82 -41.59
C VAL A 56 9.24 -24.47 -43.08
N GLY A 57 9.80 -25.30 -43.95
CA GLY A 57 9.93 -25.08 -45.40
C GLY A 57 11.18 -24.28 -45.82
N GLU A 58 11.97 -23.75 -44.88
CA GLU A 58 13.18 -22.99 -45.20
C GLU A 58 14.32 -23.91 -45.66
N LYS A 59 15.04 -23.50 -46.71
CA LYS A 59 16.32 -24.09 -47.14
C LYS A 59 17.49 -23.21 -46.73
N ARG A 60 18.46 -23.78 -46.01
CA ARG A 60 19.66 -23.07 -45.53
C ARG A 60 20.93 -23.79 -45.95
N LYS A 61 21.90 -23.03 -46.48
CA LYS A 61 23.23 -23.53 -46.83
C LYS A 61 24.20 -23.20 -45.71
N LEU A 62 24.72 -24.23 -45.03
CA LEU A 62 25.67 -24.14 -43.94
C LEU A 62 27.08 -24.46 -44.45
N GLN A 63 28.03 -23.54 -44.25
CA GLN A 63 29.46 -23.81 -44.43
C GLN A 63 30.10 -24.03 -43.07
N ILE A 64 30.53 -25.25 -42.80
CA ILE A 64 30.96 -25.70 -41.49
C ILE A 64 32.47 -25.96 -41.52
N PRO A 65 33.28 -25.20 -40.75
CA PRO A 65 34.71 -25.45 -40.67
C PRO A 65 34.99 -26.78 -39.96
N SER A 66 36.14 -27.38 -40.24
CA SER A 66 36.46 -28.75 -39.81
C SER A 66 36.33 -28.98 -38.30
N HIS A 67 36.66 -28.00 -37.46
CA HIS A 67 36.57 -28.11 -36.00
C HIS A 67 35.14 -28.16 -35.44
N LEU A 68 34.13 -27.69 -36.20
CA LEU A 68 32.70 -27.81 -35.86
C LEU A 68 32.02 -29.01 -36.57
N ALA A 69 32.78 -29.73 -37.40
CA ALA A 69 32.40 -30.97 -38.07
C ALA A 69 33.12 -32.18 -37.43
N TYR A 70 34.01 -32.85 -38.16
CA TYR A 70 34.71 -34.07 -37.71
C TYR A 70 36.18 -33.86 -37.29
N GLY A 71 36.67 -32.62 -37.35
CA GLY A 71 38.01 -32.22 -36.90
C GLY A 71 39.15 -33.03 -37.52
N THR A 72 40.19 -33.29 -36.73
CA THR A 72 41.37 -34.06 -37.12
C THR A 72 41.10 -35.56 -37.29
N ARG A 73 39.94 -36.06 -36.88
CA ARG A 73 39.59 -37.49 -36.98
C ARG A 73 39.04 -37.86 -38.37
N GLY A 74 38.36 -36.93 -39.04
CA GLY A 74 37.58 -37.24 -40.24
C GLY A 74 36.40 -38.19 -39.93
N ALA A 75 35.73 -38.67 -40.95
CA ALA A 75 34.63 -39.64 -40.80
C ALA A 75 34.56 -40.63 -41.98
N GLY A 76 34.80 -41.91 -41.66
CA GLY A 76 34.83 -43.00 -42.65
C GLY A 76 35.88 -42.81 -43.74
N SER A 77 35.68 -43.42 -44.90
CA SER A 77 36.53 -43.24 -46.09
C SER A 77 36.15 -42.02 -46.94
N LYS A 78 35.02 -41.38 -46.65
CA LYS A 78 34.44 -40.30 -47.47
C LYS A 78 34.77 -38.89 -47.00
N ILE A 79 35.08 -38.69 -45.72
CA ILE A 79 35.40 -37.36 -45.16
C ILE A 79 36.83 -37.37 -44.61
N PRO A 80 37.80 -36.73 -45.29
CA PRO A 80 39.18 -36.72 -44.83
C PRO A 80 39.36 -35.86 -43.56
N PRO A 81 40.41 -36.13 -42.76
CA PRO A 81 40.80 -35.28 -41.64
C PRO A 81 40.91 -33.80 -42.03
N ASN A 82 40.43 -32.92 -41.15
CA ASN A 82 40.46 -31.46 -41.32
C ASN A 82 39.66 -30.91 -42.52
N ALA A 83 38.76 -31.69 -43.13
CA ALA A 83 37.88 -31.20 -44.19
C ALA A 83 36.82 -30.23 -43.65
N ALA A 84 36.61 -29.10 -44.35
CA ALA A 84 35.44 -28.25 -44.18
C ALA A 84 34.27 -28.81 -45.01
N LEU A 85 33.05 -28.68 -44.50
CA LEU A 85 31.85 -29.27 -45.11
C LEU A 85 30.85 -28.20 -45.50
N THR A 86 30.10 -28.46 -46.57
CA THR A 86 28.93 -27.67 -46.95
C THR A 86 27.68 -28.54 -46.87
N PHE A 87 26.68 -28.07 -46.15
CA PHE A 87 25.37 -28.71 -46.10
C PHE A 87 24.29 -27.79 -46.65
N VAL A 88 23.40 -28.33 -47.47
CA VAL A 88 22.13 -27.67 -47.80
C VAL A 88 21.05 -28.43 -47.05
N VAL A 89 20.37 -27.77 -46.11
CA VAL A 89 19.36 -28.37 -45.23
C VAL A 89 18.01 -27.70 -45.46
N GLU A 90 16.97 -28.49 -45.69
CA GLU A 90 15.57 -28.09 -45.77
C GLU A 90 14.85 -28.57 -44.50
N LEU A 91 14.24 -27.65 -43.76
CA LEU A 91 13.43 -28.00 -42.60
C LEU A 91 12.03 -28.39 -43.08
N LEU A 92 11.65 -29.65 -42.92
CA LEU A 92 10.36 -30.16 -43.39
C LEU A 92 9.28 -30.01 -42.33
N ASP A 93 9.62 -30.27 -41.09
CA ASP A 93 8.67 -30.27 -39.99
C ASP A 93 9.36 -30.02 -38.64
N ILE A 94 8.64 -29.39 -37.73
CA ILE A 94 9.02 -29.21 -36.33
C ILE A 94 7.95 -29.88 -35.50
N GLU A 95 8.28 -31.01 -34.90
CA GLU A 95 7.44 -31.59 -33.85
C GLU A 95 7.77 -30.83 -32.56
N GLU A 96 6.87 -29.92 -32.17
CA GLU A 96 6.98 -29.18 -30.91
C GLU A 96 7.15 -30.19 -29.77
N GLY A 97 8.27 -30.08 -29.05
CA GLY A 97 8.50 -30.88 -27.86
C GLY A 97 7.68 -30.33 -26.69
N MET A 98 6.35 -30.39 -26.74
CA MET A 98 5.52 -30.15 -25.56
C MET A 98 4.28 -31.05 -25.46
N LEU A 99 4.18 -31.69 -24.30
CA LEU A 99 2.95 -32.05 -23.60
C LEU A 99 2.04 -33.19 -24.14
N SER A 100 2.57 -34.18 -24.86
CA SER A 100 1.92 -35.52 -24.95
C SER A 100 2.57 -36.59 -24.07
N GLN A 101 3.43 -36.19 -23.13
CA GLN A 101 3.76 -37.06 -22.01
C GLN A 101 2.61 -36.99 -21.02
N LYS A 102 1.99 -38.14 -20.75
CA LYS A 102 1.08 -38.37 -19.61
C LYS A 102 1.54 -37.52 -18.43
N LEU A 103 0.69 -36.58 -18.01
CA LEU A 103 1.12 -35.61 -17.01
C LEU A 103 1.38 -36.38 -15.70
N ASP A 104 2.63 -36.42 -15.23
CA ASP A 104 2.95 -37.06 -13.94
C ASP A 104 2.66 -36.12 -12.76
N ARG A 105 2.50 -34.81 -13.03
CA ARG A 105 2.35 -33.74 -12.03
C ARG A 105 1.45 -32.62 -12.54
N LEU A 106 0.80 -31.92 -11.61
CA LEU A 106 0.01 -30.72 -11.86
C LEU A 106 0.88 -29.59 -12.44
N ILE A 107 0.48 -29.03 -13.58
CA ILE A 107 1.12 -27.85 -14.20
C ILE A 107 0.20 -26.64 -14.05
N ILE A 108 0.78 -25.52 -13.63
CA ILE A 108 0.08 -24.26 -13.39
C ILE A 108 0.66 -23.22 -14.34
N GLU A 109 -0.17 -22.71 -15.24
CA GLU A 109 0.18 -21.59 -16.11
C GLU A 109 -0.40 -20.29 -15.55
N GLU A 110 0.49 -19.34 -15.26
CA GLU A 110 0.14 -17.99 -14.82
C GLU A 110 0.26 -17.02 -16.01
N PRO A 111 -0.74 -16.16 -16.27
CA PRO A 111 -0.55 -15.04 -17.18
C PRO A 111 0.47 -14.05 -16.58
N ASP A 112 1.27 -13.41 -17.43
CA ASP A 112 2.44 -12.62 -17.05
C ASP A 112 2.21 -11.59 -15.94
N GLN A 113 3.27 -11.38 -15.14
CA GLN A 113 3.33 -10.73 -13.83
C GLN A 113 2.47 -9.46 -13.66
N ILE A 114 1.28 -9.65 -13.09
CA ILE A 114 0.49 -8.58 -12.46
C ILE A 114 0.91 -8.50 -10.99
N THR A 115 1.19 -7.29 -10.48
CA THR A 115 1.42 -7.05 -9.05
C THR A 115 0.16 -7.40 -8.27
N CYS A 116 0.23 -8.54 -7.59
CA CYS A 116 -0.90 -9.18 -6.95
C CYS A 116 -1.10 -8.65 -5.53
N ALA A 117 -2.21 -7.94 -5.30
CA ALA A 117 -2.53 -7.35 -3.99
C ALA A 117 -2.85 -8.41 -2.92
N GLN A 118 -3.40 -9.58 -3.32
CA GLN A 118 -3.80 -10.65 -2.43
C GLN A 118 -3.73 -12.02 -3.15
N LYS A 119 -3.15 -13.02 -2.50
CA LYS A 119 -3.08 -14.42 -2.96
C LYS A 119 -4.00 -15.31 -2.13
N THR A 120 -4.54 -16.36 -2.73
CA THR A 120 -5.35 -17.37 -2.06
C THR A 120 -4.50 -18.23 -1.10
N MET A 121 -5.03 -18.49 0.09
CA MET A 121 -4.42 -19.28 1.16
C MET A 121 -5.34 -20.44 1.57
N PRO A 122 -4.79 -21.57 2.08
CA PRO A 122 -5.59 -22.67 2.61
C PRO A 122 -6.63 -22.18 3.63
N GLY A 123 -7.89 -22.61 3.46
CA GLY A 123 -9.03 -22.15 4.26
C GLY A 123 -9.82 -20.97 3.67
N ASP A 124 -9.32 -20.34 2.60
CA ASP A 124 -10.07 -19.28 1.92
C ASP A 124 -11.30 -19.84 1.20
N THR A 125 -12.42 -19.11 1.25
CA THR A 125 -13.60 -19.41 0.42
C THR A 125 -13.41 -18.77 -0.95
N LEU A 126 -13.37 -19.59 -2.00
CA LEU A 126 -13.17 -19.15 -3.38
C LEU A 126 -14.48 -19.10 -4.15
N TYR A 127 -14.66 -18.05 -4.96
CA TYR A 127 -15.68 -17.98 -5.99
C TYR A 127 -14.99 -17.98 -7.35
N VAL A 128 -15.21 -19.03 -8.13
CA VAL A 128 -14.46 -19.26 -9.37
C VAL A 128 -15.40 -19.55 -10.53
N TYR A 129 -15.20 -18.86 -11.65
CA TYR A 129 -15.72 -19.31 -12.94
C TYR A 129 -14.70 -20.22 -13.61
N TYR A 130 -15.14 -21.35 -14.12
CA TYR A 130 -14.27 -22.31 -14.78
C TYR A 130 -14.85 -22.78 -16.10
N GLU A 131 -13.95 -23.13 -17.00
CA GLU A 131 -14.19 -23.90 -18.21
C GLU A 131 -13.24 -25.09 -18.18
N GLY A 132 -13.77 -26.30 -18.15
CA GLY A 132 -13.04 -27.56 -18.16
C GLY A 132 -13.01 -28.17 -19.56
N LYS A 133 -11.82 -28.53 -20.02
CA LYS A 133 -11.55 -29.25 -21.26
C LYS A 133 -10.78 -30.53 -20.97
N PHE A 134 -10.92 -31.53 -21.81
CA PHE A 134 -10.04 -32.71 -21.80
C PHE A 134 -9.51 -32.98 -23.21
N TYR A 135 -8.38 -33.68 -23.28
CA TYR A 135 -7.75 -34.12 -24.51
C TYR A 135 -7.77 -35.65 -24.53
N SER A 136 -8.28 -36.24 -25.60
CA SER A 136 -8.37 -37.68 -25.81
C SER A 136 -7.99 -37.98 -27.26
N GLU A 137 -7.52 -39.20 -27.56
CA GLU A 137 -7.02 -39.60 -28.88
C GLU A 137 -7.98 -39.30 -30.04
N ASP A 138 -9.29 -39.25 -29.77
CA ASP A 138 -10.33 -38.95 -30.76
C ASP A 138 -10.87 -37.51 -30.75
N ASN A 139 -10.57 -36.70 -29.72
CA ASN A 139 -11.13 -35.34 -29.56
C ASN A 139 -10.17 -34.41 -28.82
N ASP A 140 -9.52 -33.52 -29.57
CA ASP A 140 -8.69 -32.45 -29.02
C ASP A 140 -9.54 -31.28 -28.49
N GLY A 141 -9.46 -31.04 -27.17
CA GLY A 141 -9.94 -29.79 -26.56
C GLY A 141 -11.46 -29.66 -26.37
N LYS A 142 -12.21 -30.76 -26.30
CA LYS A 142 -13.66 -30.74 -26.04
C LYS A 142 -13.96 -30.17 -24.65
N VAL A 143 -14.81 -29.14 -24.58
CA VAL A 143 -15.33 -28.59 -23.32
C VAL A 143 -16.34 -29.56 -22.74
N PHE A 144 -16.06 -30.12 -21.57
CA PHE A 144 -17.00 -31.01 -20.88
C PHE A 144 -17.89 -30.27 -19.90
N GLU A 145 -17.40 -29.17 -19.32
CA GLU A 145 -18.15 -28.41 -18.33
C GLU A 145 -17.73 -26.94 -18.31
N THR A 146 -18.69 -26.04 -18.20
CA THR A 146 -18.45 -24.60 -18.03
C THR A 146 -19.49 -23.96 -17.15
N ASN A 147 -19.05 -23.06 -16.27
CA ASN A 147 -19.90 -22.28 -15.39
C ASN A 147 -19.99 -20.80 -15.83
N TYR A 148 -19.43 -20.45 -16.98
CA TYR A 148 -19.59 -19.11 -17.55
C TYR A 148 -21.06 -18.86 -17.92
N GLY A 149 -21.64 -17.77 -17.42
CA GLY A 149 -23.06 -17.43 -17.60
C GLY A 149 -24.02 -18.03 -16.55
N LYS A 150 -23.52 -18.77 -15.56
CA LYS A 150 -24.26 -19.34 -14.42
C LYS A 150 -23.72 -18.77 -13.08
N LYS A 151 -24.15 -19.30 -11.92
CA LYS A 151 -23.64 -18.85 -10.59
C LYS A 151 -22.22 -19.40 -10.35
N PRO A 152 -21.26 -18.60 -9.85
CA PRO A 152 -19.87 -19.03 -9.67
C PRO A 152 -19.77 -20.21 -8.68
N LEU A 153 -18.77 -21.08 -8.88
CA LEU A 153 -18.52 -22.22 -8.01
C LEU A 153 -17.95 -21.73 -6.68
N GLU A 154 -18.62 -22.06 -5.57
CA GLU A 154 -18.25 -21.69 -4.20
C GLU A 154 -17.72 -22.91 -3.44
N PHE A 155 -16.47 -22.85 -2.97
CA PHE A 155 -15.89 -23.89 -2.12
C PHE A 155 -14.75 -23.33 -1.26
N VAL A 156 -14.39 -24.06 -0.19
CA VAL A 156 -13.28 -23.70 0.71
C VAL A 156 -12.00 -24.44 0.29
N LEU A 157 -10.91 -23.69 0.08
CA LEU A 157 -9.61 -24.23 -0.33
C LEU A 157 -9.04 -25.16 0.75
N GLN A 158 -8.63 -26.37 0.38
CA GLN A 158 -8.11 -27.43 1.26
C GLN A 158 -9.05 -27.81 2.42
N ALA A 159 -10.37 -27.81 2.16
CA ALA A 159 -11.36 -28.26 3.13
C ALA A 159 -11.30 -29.77 3.39
N ASN A 160 -11.61 -30.19 4.62
CA ASN A 160 -11.80 -31.59 4.99
C ASN A 160 -13.27 -31.81 5.45
N PRO A 161 -14.09 -32.60 4.73
CA PRO A 161 -13.79 -33.34 3.50
C PRO A 161 -13.61 -32.43 2.27
N LYS A 162 -12.83 -32.90 1.29
CA LYS A 162 -12.55 -32.17 0.04
C LYS A 162 -13.85 -31.90 -0.73
N GLN A 163 -14.02 -30.66 -1.19
CA GLN A 163 -15.22 -30.20 -1.91
C GLN A 163 -15.05 -30.21 -3.44
N VAL A 164 -13.81 -30.15 -3.94
CA VAL A 164 -13.45 -30.19 -5.35
C VAL A 164 -12.34 -31.24 -5.59
N ILE A 165 -12.08 -31.56 -6.86
CA ILE A 165 -10.99 -32.49 -7.23
C ILE A 165 -9.64 -31.97 -6.73
N GLN A 166 -8.76 -32.89 -6.33
CA GLN A 166 -7.50 -32.55 -5.67
C GLN A 166 -6.62 -31.62 -6.52
N GLY A 167 -6.49 -31.86 -7.81
CA GLY A 167 -5.66 -31.01 -8.67
C GLY A 167 -6.18 -29.58 -8.81
N MET A 168 -7.50 -29.38 -8.70
CA MET A 168 -8.10 -28.05 -8.73
C MET A 168 -7.89 -27.32 -7.40
N ASP A 169 -8.03 -28.03 -6.29
CA ASP A 169 -7.77 -27.51 -4.94
C ASP A 169 -6.30 -27.09 -4.77
N ASP A 170 -5.37 -27.98 -5.15
CA ASP A 170 -3.93 -27.71 -5.07
C ASP A 170 -3.51 -26.61 -6.06
N GLY A 171 -4.06 -26.60 -7.29
CA GLY A 171 -3.71 -25.64 -8.33
C GLY A 171 -4.25 -24.23 -8.11
N LEU A 172 -5.32 -24.07 -7.32
CA LEU A 172 -5.85 -22.76 -6.94
C LEU A 172 -5.15 -22.16 -5.71
N THR A 173 -4.21 -22.88 -5.09
CA THR A 173 -3.39 -22.35 -4.01
C THR A 173 -2.46 -21.27 -4.54
N SER A 174 -2.32 -20.16 -3.81
CA SER A 174 -1.50 -18.99 -4.19
C SER A 174 -1.91 -18.28 -5.49
N MET A 175 -3.14 -18.48 -5.96
CA MET A 175 -3.74 -17.75 -7.08
C MET A 175 -4.01 -16.30 -6.71
N CYS A 176 -3.80 -15.40 -7.66
CA CYS A 176 -4.12 -14.00 -7.48
C CYS A 176 -5.61 -13.73 -7.64
N VAL A 177 -6.11 -12.88 -6.76
CA VAL A 177 -7.50 -12.41 -6.80
C VAL A 177 -7.75 -11.63 -8.09
N GLY A 178 -8.82 -11.95 -8.82
CA GLY A 178 -9.19 -11.22 -10.04
C GLY A 178 -8.43 -11.63 -11.29
N THR A 179 -7.49 -12.57 -11.21
CA THR A 179 -6.73 -13.06 -12.36
C THR A 179 -7.35 -14.33 -12.93
N SER A 180 -6.95 -14.68 -14.15
CA SER A 180 -7.19 -16.02 -14.70
C SER A 180 -5.99 -16.94 -14.46
N ARG A 181 -6.21 -18.23 -14.31
CA ARG A 181 -5.16 -19.26 -14.20
C ARG A 181 -5.57 -20.48 -15.00
N ILE A 182 -4.63 -21.11 -15.70
CA ILE A 182 -4.87 -22.36 -16.41
C ILE A 182 -4.20 -23.49 -15.62
N LEU A 183 -4.95 -24.55 -15.34
CA LEU A 183 -4.48 -25.73 -14.63
C LEU A 183 -4.53 -26.93 -15.55
N HIS A 184 -3.39 -27.61 -15.72
CA HIS A 184 -3.32 -28.92 -16.35
C HIS A 184 -3.19 -29.98 -15.26
N ILE A 185 -4.26 -30.73 -15.05
CA ILE A 185 -4.43 -31.69 -13.96
C ILE A 185 -4.22 -33.10 -14.51
N PRO A 186 -3.25 -33.86 -13.95
CA PRO A 186 -3.06 -35.27 -14.31
C PRO A 186 -4.27 -36.10 -13.87
N SER A 187 -4.57 -37.16 -14.62
CA SER A 187 -5.64 -38.12 -14.30
C SER A 187 -5.58 -38.65 -12.85
N SER A 188 -4.38 -38.80 -12.26
CA SER A 188 -4.17 -39.22 -10.86
C SER A 188 -4.69 -38.22 -9.81
N MET A 189 -4.76 -36.94 -10.14
CA MET A 189 -5.27 -35.86 -9.26
C MET A 189 -6.66 -35.35 -9.68
N ALA A 190 -7.23 -35.96 -10.72
CA ALA A 190 -8.58 -35.73 -11.22
C ALA A 190 -9.51 -36.91 -10.86
N TYR A 191 -10.06 -37.62 -11.85
CA TYR A 191 -11.02 -38.72 -11.67
C TYR A 191 -10.42 -40.12 -11.82
N GLY A 192 -9.12 -40.24 -12.07
CA GLY A 192 -8.38 -41.51 -12.08
C GLY A 192 -8.95 -42.57 -13.03
N ALA A 193 -8.77 -43.83 -12.66
CA ALA A 193 -9.22 -45.00 -13.44
C ALA A 193 -10.75 -45.16 -13.47
N THR A 194 -11.48 -44.45 -12.59
CA THR A 194 -12.94 -44.53 -12.50
C THR A 194 -13.65 -43.63 -13.51
N GLY A 195 -13.00 -42.57 -14.01
CA GLY A 195 -13.64 -41.56 -14.85
C GLY A 195 -14.76 -40.83 -14.11
N ALA A 196 -15.53 -39.99 -14.82
CA ALA A 196 -16.69 -39.30 -14.26
C ALA A 196 -17.87 -39.30 -15.24
N GLY A 197 -18.86 -40.15 -14.96
CA GLY A 197 -20.06 -40.28 -15.78
C GLY A 197 -19.79 -40.72 -17.22
N ASN A 198 -20.69 -40.34 -18.14
CA ASN A 198 -20.54 -40.59 -19.59
C ASN A 198 -19.71 -39.51 -20.30
N ASP A 199 -19.32 -38.44 -19.60
CA ASP A 199 -18.71 -37.25 -20.20
C ASP A 199 -17.18 -37.24 -20.11
N ILE A 200 -16.59 -37.89 -19.10
CA ILE A 200 -15.14 -37.94 -18.89
C ILE A 200 -14.65 -39.40 -18.88
N PRO A 201 -13.89 -39.82 -19.90
CA PRO A 201 -13.32 -41.18 -19.96
C PRO A 201 -12.34 -41.47 -18.81
N PRO A 202 -12.10 -42.75 -18.48
CA PRO A 202 -11.12 -43.12 -17.45
C PRO A 202 -9.69 -42.77 -17.88
N ASN A 203 -8.85 -42.40 -16.92
CA ASN A 203 -7.44 -42.04 -17.11
C ASN A 203 -7.16 -40.85 -18.05
N THR A 204 -8.09 -39.90 -18.19
CA THR A 204 -7.87 -38.68 -18.99
C THR A 204 -7.33 -37.52 -18.15
N ASP A 205 -6.40 -36.77 -18.73
CA ASP A 205 -5.89 -35.52 -18.15
C ASP A 205 -6.85 -34.37 -18.45
N LEU A 206 -7.02 -33.45 -17.50
CA LEU A 206 -7.99 -32.35 -17.57
C LEU A 206 -7.28 -31.00 -17.61
N THR A 207 -7.80 -30.06 -18.40
CA THR A 207 -7.37 -28.66 -18.41
C THR A 207 -8.49 -27.76 -17.95
N PHE A 208 -8.27 -26.98 -16.89
CA PHE A 208 -9.23 -25.99 -16.40
C PHE A 208 -8.73 -24.57 -16.62
N LYS A 209 -9.54 -23.75 -17.28
CA LYS A 209 -9.34 -22.29 -17.36
C LYS A 209 -10.21 -21.61 -16.31
N LEU A 210 -9.59 -21.00 -15.31
CA LEU A 210 -10.23 -20.48 -14.11
C LEU A 210 -10.13 -18.96 -14.07
N LEU A 211 -11.21 -18.29 -13.68
CA LEU A 211 -11.26 -16.87 -13.39
C LEU A 211 -11.67 -16.67 -11.92
N SER A 212 -10.76 -16.10 -11.12
CA SER A 212 -11.00 -15.84 -9.71
C SER A 212 -11.81 -14.54 -9.53
N LEU A 213 -12.97 -14.63 -8.89
CA LEU A 213 -13.74 -13.47 -8.44
C LEU A 213 -13.73 -13.44 -6.92
N CYS A 214 -12.86 -12.66 -6.29
CA CYS A 214 -13.02 -12.48 -4.85
C CYS A 214 -14.14 -11.48 -4.58
N ALA A 215 -15.35 -12.00 -4.44
CA ALA A 215 -16.39 -11.34 -3.68
C ALA A 215 -16.03 -11.42 -2.19
N ILE A 216 -15.11 -10.52 -1.79
CA ILE A 216 -15.22 -9.67 -0.61
C ILE A 216 -16.54 -9.96 0.13
N ALA A 217 -16.54 -10.76 1.20
CA ALA A 217 -17.80 -11.14 1.86
C ALA A 217 -18.40 -10.03 2.74
N THR A 218 -18.04 -8.78 2.47
CA THR A 218 -18.91 -7.70 1.92
C THR A 218 -18.15 -6.37 1.94
N ASN A 219 -17.00 -6.32 2.64
CA ASN A 219 -15.91 -5.37 2.39
C ASN A 219 -14.50 -5.86 2.87
N GLY A 220 -14.06 -7.05 2.41
CA GLY A 220 -12.78 -7.70 2.73
C GLY A 220 -12.98 -9.10 3.33
N ALA A 221 -12.03 -10.03 3.15
CA ALA A 221 -12.08 -11.36 3.78
C ALA A 221 -12.10 -11.24 5.32
N LEU A 222 -12.86 -12.06 6.03
CA LEU A 222 -12.90 -12.04 7.50
C LEU A 222 -11.84 -12.98 8.07
N GLY A 223 -10.79 -12.45 8.69
CA GLY A 223 -9.76 -13.22 9.38
C GLY A 223 -10.11 -13.58 10.83
N SER A 224 -9.26 -14.39 11.47
CA SER A 224 -9.42 -14.87 12.86
C SER A 224 -9.32 -13.79 13.96
N GLY A 225 -9.05 -12.53 13.60
CA GLY A 225 -9.06 -11.38 14.52
C GLY A 225 -10.37 -10.60 14.56
N GLY A 226 -11.40 -11.05 13.82
CA GLY A 226 -12.75 -10.48 13.81
C GLY A 226 -12.79 -8.96 13.69
N ILE A 227 -13.30 -8.27 14.71
CA ILE A 227 -13.46 -6.80 14.73
C ILE A 227 -12.13 -6.06 14.49
N TYR A 228 -11.06 -6.48 15.18
CA TYR A 228 -9.74 -5.89 14.96
C TYR A 228 -9.31 -6.03 13.49
N PHE A 229 -9.47 -7.22 12.92
CA PHE A 229 -9.06 -7.52 11.55
C PHE A 229 -9.88 -6.72 10.52
N MET A 230 -11.20 -6.63 10.71
CA MET A 230 -12.07 -5.83 9.84
C MET A 230 -11.70 -4.35 9.87
N ILE A 231 -11.45 -3.83 11.07
CA ILE A 231 -11.18 -2.42 11.30
C ILE A 231 -9.75 -2.06 10.85
N SER A 232 -8.74 -2.88 11.15
CA SER A 232 -7.34 -2.60 10.78
C SER A 232 -7.13 -2.53 9.27
N ARG A 233 -7.89 -3.31 8.49
CA ARG A 233 -7.82 -3.34 7.02
C ARG A 233 -8.60 -2.21 6.35
N SER A 234 -9.64 -1.70 7.03
CA SER A 234 -10.47 -0.59 6.51
C SER A 234 -9.93 0.78 6.93
N LEU A 235 -9.45 0.88 8.18
CA LEU A 235 -9.04 2.12 8.83
C LEU A 235 -7.52 2.30 8.96
N GLY A 236 -6.76 1.22 8.77
CA GLY A 236 -5.35 1.17 9.06
C GLY A 236 -5.02 0.59 10.45
N PRO A 237 -3.75 0.18 10.65
CA PRO A 237 -3.32 -0.56 11.83
C PRO A 237 -3.34 0.24 13.14
N SER A 238 -3.21 1.56 13.09
CA SER A 238 -3.26 2.44 14.28
C SER A 238 -4.66 2.47 14.89
N PHE A 239 -5.67 2.77 14.07
CA PHE A 239 -7.08 2.76 14.48
C PHE A 239 -7.54 1.37 14.88
N GLY A 240 -7.24 0.34 14.07
CA GLY A 240 -7.57 -1.04 14.40
C GLY A 240 -6.92 -1.48 15.71
N GLY A 241 -5.64 -1.17 15.90
CA GLY A 241 -4.89 -1.52 17.10
C GLY A 241 -5.48 -0.90 18.37
N SER A 242 -5.85 0.39 18.35
CA SER A 242 -6.49 1.05 19.50
C SER A 242 -7.82 0.40 19.89
N VAL A 243 -8.68 0.16 18.89
CA VAL A 243 -9.98 -0.50 19.08
C VAL A 243 -9.79 -1.90 19.64
N GLY A 244 -8.90 -2.69 19.06
CA GLY A 244 -8.72 -4.04 19.53
C GLY A 244 -8.09 -4.11 20.93
N VAL A 245 -7.18 -3.20 21.31
CA VAL A 245 -6.61 -3.18 22.68
C VAL A 245 -7.71 -2.89 23.70
N LEU A 246 -8.59 -1.91 23.43
CA LEU A 246 -9.73 -1.61 24.30
C LEU A 246 -10.69 -2.79 24.38
N TYR A 247 -11.00 -3.41 23.24
CA TYR A 247 -11.89 -4.56 23.18
C TYR A 247 -11.33 -5.76 23.96
N SER A 248 -10.02 -6.04 23.85
CA SER A 248 -9.40 -7.10 24.64
C SER A 248 -9.44 -6.81 26.14
N LEU A 249 -9.20 -5.56 26.56
CA LEU A 249 -9.32 -5.16 27.96
C LEU A 249 -10.76 -5.29 28.47
N ALA A 250 -11.76 -4.89 27.68
CA ALA A 250 -13.17 -5.05 28.02
C ALA A 250 -13.53 -6.53 28.26
N ASN A 251 -13.03 -7.43 27.41
CA ASN A 251 -13.24 -8.86 27.55
C ASN A 251 -12.51 -9.45 28.77
N ILE A 252 -11.30 -9.00 29.09
CA ILE A 252 -10.58 -9.39 30.31
C ILE A 252 -11.36 -8.96 31.56
N LEU A 253 -11.92 -7.75 31.56
CA LEU A 253 -12.79 -7.28 32.65
C LEU A 253 -14.09 -8.11 32.73
N THR A 254 -14.69 -8.46 31.59
CA THR A 254 -15.90 -9.31 31.54
C THR A 254 -15.62 -10.71 32.09
N CYS A 255 -14.43 -11.26 31.81
CA CYS A 255 -13.95 -12.50 32.39
C CYS A 255 -13.83 -12.39 33.93
N ALA A 256 -13.22 -11.32 34.44
CA ALA A 256 -13.16 -11.06 35.87
C ALA A 256 -14.55 -10.93 36.52
N LEU A 257 -15.52 -10.30 35.84
CA LEU A 257 -16.91 -10.21 36.28
C LEU A 257 -17.55 -11.60 36.41
N GLY A 258 -17.37 -12.46 35.41
CA GLY A 258 -17.90 -13.83 35.43
C GLY A 258 -17.28 -14.67 36.55
N ILE A 259 -15.98 -14.56 36.76
CA ILE A 259 -15.25 -15.27 37.82
C ILE A 259 -15.75 -14.89 39.22
N VAL A 260 -15.94 -13.60 39.49
CA VAL A 260 -16.48 -13.10 40.77
C VAL A 260 -17.95 -13.51 40.93
N GLY A 261 -18.76 -13.32 39.89
CA GLY A 261 -20.19 -13.69 39.91
C GLY A 261 -20.41 -15.19 40.14
N PHE A 262 -19.55 -16.06 39.61
CA PHE A 262 -19.60 -17.49 39.91
C PHE A 262 -19.44 -17.80 41.41
N GLY A 263 -18.49 -17.11 42.07
CA GLY A 263 -18.27 -17.25 43.51
C GLY A 263 -19.48 -16.82 44.33
N GLU A 264 -20.13 -15.71 43.93
CA GLU A 264 -21.36 -15.23 44.59
C GLU A 264 -22.53 -16.19 44.42
N ILE A 265 -22.73 -16.74 43.21
CA ILE A 265 -23.76 -17.75 42.95
C ILE A 265 -23.53 -18.99 43.82
N LEU A 266 -22.30 -19.51 43.90
CA LEU A 266 -22.00 -20.68 44.74
C LEU A 266 -22.27 -20.42 46.22
N VAL A 267 -21.87 -19.25 46.74
CA VAL A 267 -22.11 -18.88 48.14
C VAL A 267 -23.61 -18.70 48.40
N ALA A 268 -24.36 -18.12 47.46
CA ALA A 268 -25.80 -17.93 47.60
C ALA A 268 -26.55 -19.25 47.78
N PHE A 269 -26.19 -20.29 47.02
CA PHE A 269 -26.89 -21.58 47.04
C PHE A 269 -26.39 -22.58 48.11
N PHE A 270 -25.09 -22.59 48.41
CA PHE A 270 -24.47 -23.60 49.30
C PHE A 270 -23.89 -23.04 50.60
N GLY A 271 -23.67 -21.72 50.67
CA GLY A 271 -23.00 -21.07 51.81
C GLY A 271 -23.94 -20.28 52.71
N SER A 272 -25.17 -20.01 52.29
CA SER A 272 -26.18 -19.30 53.08
C SER A 272 -27.04 -20.26 53.90
N ASP A 273 -27.48 -19.84 55.09
CA ASP A 273 -28.36 -20.63 55.96
C ASP A 273 -29.76 -20.84 55.35
N ALA A 274 -30.15 -20.01 54.38
CA ALA A 274 -31.39 -20.08 53.63
C ALA A 274 -31.24 -20.74 52.24
N GLY A 275 -30.05 -21.25 51.91
CA GLY A 275 -29.77 -21.90 50.63
C GLY A 275 -30.36 -23.31 50.54
N LEU A 276 -30.58 -23.76 49.30
CA LEU A 276 -31.11 -25.11 48.99
C LEU A 276 -30.26 -26.24 49.59
N PHE A 277 -28.96 -26.00 49.76
CA PHE A 277 -28.00 -26.89 50.41
C PHE A 277 -27.23 -26.13 51.49
N ALA A 278 -27.93 -25.77 52.57
CA ALA A 278 -27.42 -24.90 53.62
C ALA A 278 -26.07 -25.38 54.21
N SER A 279 -25.15 -24.44 54.42
CA SER A 279 -23.87 -24.59 55.14
C SER A 279 -22.83 -25.60 54.60
N MET A 280 -22.96 -26.08 53.36
CA MET A 280 -21.99 -27.03 52.80
C MET A 280 -20.64 -26.40 52.40
N LEU A 281 -20.62 -25.10 52.08
CA LEU A 281 -19.42 -24.40 51.61
C LEU A 281 -19.04 -23.22 52.53
N PRO A 282 -17.75 -23.03 52.87
CA PRO A 282 -17.32 -21.93 53.72
C PRO A 282 -17.49 -20.57 53.06
N ASN A 283 -18.08 -19.61 53.79
CA ASN A 283 -18.32 -18.24 53.32
C ASN A 283 -17.18 -17.26 53.66
N SER A 284 -15.92 -17.69 53.59
CA SER A 284 -14.77 -16.80 53.84
C SER A 284 -14.32 -16.10 52.56
N ALA A 285 -13.69 -14.93 52.68
CA ALA A 285 -13.13 -14.21 51.53
C ALA A 285 -12.10 -15.06 50.76
N LEU A 286 -11.31 -15.86 51.49
CA LEU A 286 -10.35 -16.80 50.92
C LEU A 286 -11.05 -17.93 50.14
N ALA A 287 -12.16 -18.45 50.66
CA ALA A 287 -12.96 -19.48 49.97
C ALA A 287 -13.54 -18.94 48.66
N ARG A 288 -14.09 -17.72 48.65
CA ARG A 288 -14.57 -17.06 47.42
C ARG A 288 -13.46 -16.91 46.38
N PHE A 289 -12.26 -16.50 46.82
CA PHE A 289 -11.09 -16.44 45.94
C PHE A 289 -10.72 -17.82 45.37
N LEU A 290 -10.73 -18.88 46.18
CA LEU A 290 -10.46 -20.24 45.70
C LEU A 290 -11.50 -20.73 44.68
N TYR A 291 -12.79 -20.45 44.90
CA TYR A 291 -13.85 -20.78 43.92
C TYR A 291 -13.65 -20.06 42.60
N SER A 292 -13.24 -18.79 42.67
CA SER A 292 -12.93 -17.97 41.53
C SER A 292 -11.73 -18.52 40.73
N LEU A 293 -10.71 -19.02 41.44
CA LEU A 293 -9.51 -19.62 40.86
C LEU A 293 -9.80 -20.97 40.21
N THR A 294 -10.57 -21.84 40.86
CA THR A 294 -10.93 -23.16 40.30
C THR A 294 -11.78 -23.02 39.04
N MET A 295 -12.72 -22.07 39.04
CA MET A 295 -13.54 -21.74 37.87
C MET A 295 -12.69 -21.23 36.71
N LEU A 296 -11.75 -20.33 36.97
CA LEU A 296 -10.84 -19.81 35.95
C LEU A 296 -9.96 -20.89 35.35
N LEU A 297 -9.40 -21.77 36.19
CA LEU A 297 -8.58 -22.91 35.70
C LEU A 297 -9.41 -23.83 34.82
N PHE A 298 -10.65 -24.15 35.21
CA PHE A 298 -11.56 -24.95 34.41
C PHE A 298 -11.87 -24.31 33.04
N CYS A 299 -12.23 -23.03 33.03
CA CYS A 299 -12.51 -22.28 31.79
C CYS A 299 -11.25 -22.16 30.91
N GLY A 300 -10.08 -21.93 31.51
CA GLY A 300 -8.80 -21.87 30.82
C GLY A 300 -8.43 -23.20 30.15
N CYS A 301 -8.63 -24.33 30.85
CA CYS A 301 -8.40 -25.65 30.29
C CYS A 301 -9.32 -25.93 29.09
N ILE A 302 -10.63 -25.64 29.19
CA ILE A 302 -11.56 -25.81 28.07
C ILE A 302 -11.16 -24.93 26.88
N SER A 303 -10.74 -23.69 27.14
CA SER A 303 -10.30 -22.76 26.09
C SER A 303 -9.06 -23.27 25.34
N LEU A 304 -8.17 -24.02 26.02
CA LEU A 304 -6.99 -24.65 25.41
C LEU A 304 -7.31 -25.91 24.60
N MET A 305 -8.43 -26.60 24.89
CA MET A 305 -8.86 -27.80 24.15
C MET A 305 -9.48 -27.49 22.76
N GLY A 306 -9.70 -26.20 22.46
CA GLY A 306 -10.14 -25.73 21.15
C GLY A 306 -11.61 -25.33 21.07
N THR A 307 -12.01 -24.72 19.94
CA THR A 307 -13.30 -24.01 19.79
C THR A 307 -14.51 -24.93 19.56
N ASN A 308 -14.29 -26.21 19.26
CA ASN A 308 -15.36 -27.19 19.07
C ASN A 308 -16.11 -27.50 20.37
N ALA A 309 -15.41 -27.64 21.49
CA ALA A 309 -16.03 -27.86 22.81
C ALA A 309 -16.91 -26.67 23.21
N PHE A 310 -16.44 -25.45 22.92
CA PHE A 310 -17.18 -24.22 23.18
C PHE A 310 -18.49 -24.13 22.37
N LYS A 311 -18.50 -24.57 21.10
CA LYS A 311 -19.72 -24.56 20.26
C LYS A 311 -20.83 -25.41 20.87
N VAL A 312 -20.50 -26.63 21.30
CA VAL A 312 -21.46 -27.54 21.93
C VAL A 312 -21.97 -26.92 23.23
N LEU A 313 -21.07 -26.43 24.08
CA LEU A 313 -21.40 -25.81 25.36
C LEU A 313 -22.30 -24.57 25.21
N SER A 314 -22.06 -23.75 24.21
CA SER A 314 -22.86 -22.53 23.97
C SER A 314 -24.28 -22.86 23.51
N VAL A 315 -24.43 -23.87 22.64
CA VAL A 315 -25.74 -24.31 22.16
C VAL A 315 -26.55 -24.95 23.28
N THR A 316 -25.93 -25.79 24.10
CA THR A 316 -26.63 -26.42 25.25
C THR A 316 -27.08 -25.36 26.25
N THR A 317 -26.22 -24.39 26.56
CA THR A 317 -26.54 -23.28 27.48
C THR A 317 -27.70 -22.43 26.97
N PHE A 318 -27.77 -22.19 25.66
CA PHE A 318 -28.87 -21.44 25.05
C PHE A 318 -30.23 -22.14 25.21
N TYR A 319 -30.33 -23.44 24.97
CA TYR A 319 -31.59 -24.16 25.15
C TYR A 319 -31.98 -24.32 26.62
N LEU A 320 -31.00 -24.52 27.50
CA LEU A 320 -31.22 -24.57 28.95
C LEU A 320 -31.69 -23.22 29.50
N SER A 321 -31.17 -22.10 28.99
CA SER A 321 -31.61 -20.76 29.41
C SER A 321 -33.07 -20.48 29.02
N ILE A 322 -33.49 -20.89 27.83
CA ILE A 322 -34.90 -20.81 27.42
C ILE A 322 -35.79 -21.62 28.37
N LEU A 323 -35.41 -22.87 28.65
CA LEU A 323 -36.19 -23.76 29.50
C LEU A 323 -36.28 -23.24 30.94
N SER A 324 -35.18 -22.75 31.50
CA SER A 324 -35.13 -22.22 32.87
C SER A 324 -35.95 -20.94 33.05
N ILE A 325 -35.90 -20.01 32.08
CA ILE A 325 -36.73 -18.80 32.10
C ILE A 325 -38.22 -19.18 32.01
N ALA A 326 -38.58 -20.12 31.13
CA ALA A 326 -39.96 -20.58 31.00
C ALA A 326 -40.49 -21.22 32.29
N LEU A 327 -39.69 -22.07 32.94
CA LEU A 327 -40.05 -22.71 34.22
C LEU A 327 -40.10 -21.72 35.39
N GLY A 328 -39.22 -20.72 35.40
CA GLY A 328 -39.23 -19.65 36.40
C GLY A 328 -40.50 -18.79 36.30
N ILE A 329 -40.87 -18.37 35.09
CA ILE A 329 -42.10 -17.62 34.84
C ILE A 329 -43.34 -18.47 35.16
N ALA A 330 -43.37 -19.74 34.74
CA ALA A 330 -44.49 -20.63 34.99
C ALA A 330 -44.69 -20.89 36.50
N GLY A 331 -43.60 -21.05 37.26
CA GLY A 331 -43.67 -21.21 38.72
C GLY A 331 -44.19 -19.97 39.43
N LEU A 332 -43.64 -18.81 39.08
CA LEU A 332 -44.07 -17.53 39.65
C LEU A 332 -45.56 -17.26 39.38
N LEU A 333 -46.03 -17.54 38.16
CA LEU A 333 -47.42 -17.38 37.78
C LEU A 333 -48.35 -18.40 38.45
N ALA A 334 -47.89 -19.63 38.67
CA ALA A 334 -48.67 -20.66 39.37
C ALA A 334 -48.90 -20.30 40.84
N GLU A 335 -47.91 -19.68 41.50
CA GLU A 335 -47.99 -19.35 42.92
C GLU A 335 -48.65 -17.99 43.19
N LYS A 336 -48.31 -16.93 42.43
CA LYS A 336 -48.78 -15.56 42.69
C LYS A 336 -49.86 -15.05 41.73
N GLY A 337 -49.98 -15.64 40.54
CA GLY A 337 -50.91 -15.18 39.50
C GLY A 337 -50.59 -13.78 38.95
N ILE A 338 -51.47 -13.27 38.08
CA ILE A 338 -51.32 -11.94 37.44
C ILE A 338 -52.31 -10.96 38.07
N GLN A 339 -51.82 -9.87 38.66
CA GLN A 339 -52.66 -8.81 39.22
C GLN A 339 -52.31 -7.44 38.65
N VAL A 340 -53.22 -6.86 37.86
CA VAL A 340 -53.02 -5.55 37.20
C VAL A 340 -52.87 -4.40 38.21
N SER A 341 -53.47 -4.52 39.40
CA SER A 341 -53.32 -3.55 40.48
C SER A 341 -51.87 -3.38 40.94
N MET A 342 -51.07 -4.45 40.92
CA MET A 342 -49.66 -4.40 41.33
C MET A 342 -48.80 -3.59 40.37
N LEU A 343 -49.12 -3.60 39.06
CA LEU A 343 -48.40 -2.81 38.06
C LEU A 343 -48.46 -1.31 38.38
N SER A 344 -49.61 -0.82 38.84
CA SER A 344 -49.78 0.59 39.21
C SER A 344 -48.91 1.00 40.40
N GLN A 345 -48.66 0.08 41.34
CA GLN A 345 -47.81 0.31 42.51
C GLN A 345 -46.32 0.27 42.16
N ASN A 346 -45.95 -0.53 41.15
CA ASN A 346 -44.58 -0.73 40.70
C ASN A 346 -44.15 0.24 39.57
N TRP A 347 -45.05 1.07 39.04
CA TRP A 347 -44.77 1.92 37.88
C TRP A 347 -43.73 3.03 38.14
N ASN A 348 -43.76 3.62 39.34
CA ASN A 348 -42.90 4.77 39.67
C ASN A 348 -41.57 4.33 40.31
N PRO A 349 -40.44 4.97 39.96
CA PRO A 349 -39.14 4.68 40.55
C PRO A 349 -39.10 5.07 42.04
N ALA A 350 -38.49 4.23 42.88
CA ALA A 350 -38.15 4.57 44.26
C ALA A 350 -36.71 4.13 44.51
N PHE A 351 -35.79 5.07 44.37
CA PHE A 351 -34.37 4.85 44.56
C PHE A 351 -34.06 4.79 46.06
N GLN A 352 -33.52 3.67 46.53
CA GLN A 352 -33.11 3.49 47.92
C GLN A 352 -31.61 3.72 48.12
N GLN A 353 -31.22 4.02 49.36
CA GLN A 353 -29.82 4.21 49.74
C GLN A 353 -29.40 3.03 50.64
N LEU A 354 -28.60 2.11 50.10
CA LEU A 354 -28.08 0.95 50.83
C LEU A 354 -26.59 1.18 51.10
N ASN A 355 -26.16 1.03 52.36
CA ASN A 355 -24.75 1.08 52.78
C ASN A 355 -23.98 2.32 52.29
N GLY A 356 -24.62 3.49 52.26
CA GLY A 356 -23.99 4.75 51.84
C GLY A 356 -23.91 4.98 50.33
N ILE A 357 -24.29 4.01 49.50
CA ILE A 357 -24.38 4.14 48.04
C ILE A 357 -25.83 4.50 47.68
N SER A 358 -26.03 5.64 47.02
CA SER A 358 -27.34 6.01 46.47
C SER A 358 -27.52 5.32 45.11
N PHE A 359 -28.52 4.43 45.01
CA PHE A 359 -28.85 3.75 43.76
C PHE A 359 -29.63 4.71 42.86
N ASN A 360 -28.91 5.56 42.13
CA ASN A 360 -29.51 6.46 41.15
C ASN A 360 -29.73 5.75 39.80
N PHE A 361 -30.58 6.33 38.96
CA PHE A 361 -30.83 5.85 37.59
C PHE A 361 -29.54 5.51 36.83
N SER A 362 -28.51 6.37 36.94
CA SER A 362 -27.20 6.19 36.31
C SER A 362 -26.48 4.90 36.74
N VAL A 363 -26.54 4.54 38.02
CA VAL A 363 -25.85 3.35 38.55
C VAL A 363 -26.56 2.09 38.06
N ILE A 364 -27.90 2.07 38.16
CA ILE A 364 -28.72 0.96 37.68
C ILE A 364 -28.57 0.78 36.16
N PHE A 365 -28.55 1.87 35.41
CA PHE A 365 -28.29 1.85 33.96
C PHE A 365 -26.91 1.24 33.64
N GLY A 366 -25.87 1.62 34.39
CA GLY A 366 -24.52 1.07 34.21
C GLY A 366 -24.43 -0.43 34.49
N ILE A 367 -25.12 -0.92 35.53
CA ILE A 367 -25.20 -2.34 35.87
C ILE A 367 -25.97 -3.10 34.78
N LEU A 368 -27.15 -2.61 34.38
CA LEU A 368 -27.98 -3.27 33.34
C LEU A 368 -27.28 -3.29 31.98
N TYR A 369 -26.55 -2.22 31.63
CA TYR A 369 -25.78 -2.18 30.38
C TYR A 369 -24.75 -3.30 30.31
N SER A 370 -24.10 -3.66 31.43
CA SER A 370 -23.10 -4.73 31.44
C SER A 370 -23.68 -6.09 31.03
N ALA A 371 -24.98 -6.33 31.27
CA ALA A 371 -25.70 -7.54 30.87
C ALA A 371 -26.05 -7.55 29.36
N CYS A 372 -26.23 -6.37 28.74
CA CYS A 372 -26.44 -6.21 27.30
C CYS A 372 -25.13 -6.10 26.51
N ALA A 373 -24.02 -5.86 27.20
CA ALA A 373 -22.72 -5.67 26.58
C ALA A 373 -22.20 -6.98 25.94
N GLY A 374 -21.26 -6.86 25.01
CA GLY A 374 -20.64 -8.03 24.38
C GLY A 374 -21.28 -8.48 23.07
N ILE A 375 -22.13 -7.68 22.42
CA ILE A 375 -22.61 -7.94 21.04
C ILE A 375 -21.46 -8.17 20.03
N GLN A 376 -20.31 -7.58 20.34
CA GLN A 376 -19.07 -7.65 19.60
C GLN A 376 -18.37 -9.02 19.66
N THR A 377 -18.77 -9.90 20.60
CA THR A 377 -18.23 -11.27 20.73
C THR A 377 -18.58 -12.15 19.53
N GLY A 378 -19.73 -11.92 18.90
CA GLY A 378 -20.11 -12.62 17.66
C GLY A 378 -19.14 -12.34 16.52
N PRO A 379 -18.94 -11.06 16.12
CA PRO A 379 -17.96 -10.70 15.10
C PRO A 379 -16.50 -11.04 15.45
N SER A 380 -16.09 -11.09 16.73
CA SER A 380 -14.72 -11.51 17.07
C SER A 380 -14.44 -12.98 16.71
N MET A 381 -15.47 -13.82 16.60
CA MET A 381 -15.37 -15.21 16.16
C MET A 381 -15.69 -15.40 14.66
N SER A 382 -15.70 -14.32 13.87
CA SER A 382 -16.12 -14.36 12.47
C SER A 382 -15.27 -15.27 11.59
N GLY A 383 -14.00 -15.51 11.96
CA GLY A 383 -13.10 -16.42 11.24
C GLY A 383 -13.58 -17.89 11.25
N GLU A 384 -14.54 -18.24 12.10
CA GLU A 384 -15.12 -19.60 12.16
C GLU A 384 -16.50 -19.69 11.48
N VAL A 385 -17.03 -18.57 10.99
CA VAL A 385 -18.37 -18.52 10.40
C VAL A 385 -18.28 -18.90 8.92
N LYS A 386 -18.99 -19.97 8.53
CA LYS A 386 -19.03 -20.44 7.12
C LYS A 386 -19.54 -19.39 6.13
N ARG A 387 -20.40 -18.45 6.57
CA ARG A 387 -21.04 -17.43 5.73
C ARG A 387 -21.07 -16.06 6.40
N SER A 388 -20.04 -15.27 6.16
CA SER A 388 -19.83 -13.93 6.71
C SER A 388 -20.97 -12.94 6.51
N TYR A 389 -21.64 -12.97 5.34
CA TYR A 389 -22.72 -12.03 5.02
C TYR A 389 -23.99 -12.20 5.91
N ARG A 390 -24.13 -13.32 6.61
CA ARG A 390 -25.28 -13.57 7.52
C ARG A 390 -25.09 -12.97 8.92
N LEU A 391 -23.89 -12.48 9.22
CA LEU A 391 -23.53 -11.94 10.54
C LEU A 391 -24.45 -10.78 10.99
N PRO A 392 -24.77 -9.76 10.16
CA PRO A 392 -25.63 -8.65 10.59
C PRO A 392 -27.04 -9.09 10.97
N LEU A 393 -27.61 -10.05 10.21
CA LEU A 393 -28.94 -10.58 10.49
C LEU A 393 -28.97 -11.31 11.83
N GLY A 394 -27.96 -12.15 12.09
CA GLY A 394 -27.84 -12.87 13.36
C GLY A 394 -27.74 -11.94 14.57
N LEU A 395 -26.95 -10.86 14.47
CA LEU A 395 -26.82 -9.89 15.56
C LEU A 395 -28.12 -9.14 15.86
N LEU A 396 -28.82 -8.69 14.82
CA LEU A 396 -30.10 -7.99 14.97
C LEU A 396 -31.19 -8.89 15.56
N THR A 397 -31.28 -10.15 15.11
CA THR A 397 -32.25 -11.11 15.65
C THR A 397 -31.97 -11.41 17.12
N SER A 398 -30.70 -11.54 17.51
CA SER A 398 -30.31 -11.76 18.90
C SER A 398 -30.66 -10.57 19.79
N PHE A 399 -30.46 -9.35 19.31
CA PHE A 399 -30.79 -8.13 20.06
C PHE A 399 -32.30 -8.02 20.34
N VAL A 400 -33.13 -8.22 19.30
CA VAL A 400 -34.59 -8.20 19.45
C VAL A 400 -35.04 -9.28 20.43
N TYR A 401 -34.44 -10.47 20.35
CA TYR A 401 -34.74 -11.57 21.25
C TYR A 401 -34.42 -11.25 22.73
N VAL A 402 -33.22 -10.74 23.02
CA VAL A 402 -32.83 -10.37 24.40
C VAL A 402 -33.72 -9.25 24.95
N LEU A 403 -34.01 -8.23 24.13
CA LEU A 403 -34.90 -7.14 24.52
C LEU A 403 -36.31 -7.65 24.87
N MET A 404 -36.86 -8.55 24.04
CA MET A 404 -38.17 -9.16 24.29
C MET A 404 -38.20 -9.94 25.60
N ILE A 405 -37.14 -10.69 25.92
CA ILE A 405 -37.05 -11.44 27.18
C ILE A 405 -36.95 -10.50 28.39
N PHE A 406 -36.11 -9.45 28.32
CA PHE A 406 -35.98 -8.50 29.43
C PHE A 406 -37.31 -7.79 29.69
N VAL A 407 -37.99 -7.31 28.65
CA VAL A 407 -39.32 -6.69 28.80
C VAL A 407 -40.33 -7.69 29.37
N LEU A 408 -40.34 -8.93 28.88
CA LEU A 408 -41.25 -9.98 29.35
C LEU A 408 -41.03 -10.28 30.85
N VAL A 409 -39.79 -10.53 31.26
CA VAL A 409 -39.47 -10.86 32.66
C VAL A 409 -39.77 -9.67 33.57
N SER A 410 -39.39 -8.44 33.19
CA SER A 410 -39.72 -7.24 33.96
C SER A 410 -41.22 -7.02 34.11
N LEU A 411 -42.00 -7.25 33.05
CA LEU A 411 -43.46 -7.08 33.07
C LEU A 411 -44.14 -8.15 33.95
N VAL A 412 -43.69 -9.41 33.88
CA VAL A 412 -44.20 -10.50 34.72
C VAL A 412 -43.89 -10.23 36.20
N LEU A 413 -42.67 -9.80 36.53
CA LEU A 413 -42.29 -9.43 37.90
C LEU A 413 -43.12 -8.24 38.40
N ALA A 414 -43.33 -7.22 37.57
CA ALA A 414 -44.12 -6.05 37.94
C ALA A 414 -45.62 -6.35 38.18
N LEU A 415 -46.17 -7.37 37.51
CA LEU A 415 -47.58 -7.79 37.64
C LEU A 415 -47.83 -8.82 38.75
N SER A 416 -46.81 -9.57 39.16
CA SER A 416 -46.96 -10.72 40.06
C SER A 416 -46.41 -10.47 41.46
N CYS A 417 -45.51 -9.49 41.63
CA CYS A 417 -44.79 -9.28 42.89
C CYS A 417 -45.10 -7.91 43.51
N THR A 418 -45.12 -7.89 44.84
CA THR A 418 -45.24 -6.62 45.58
C THR A 418 -43.90 -5.90 45.63
N ARG A 419 -43.94 -4.57 45.80
CA ARG A 419 -42.73 -3.74 45.82
C ARG A 419 -41.73 -4.14 46.92
N ALA A 420 -42.24 -4.50 48.10
CA ALA A 420 -41.40 -4.92 49.22
C ALA A 420 -40.60 -6.21 48.92
N GLU A 421 -41.20 -7.15 48.19
CA GLU A 421 -40.52 -8.39 47.79
C GLU A 421 -39.44 -8.13 46.73
N LEU A 422 -39.69 -7.19 45.81
CA LEU A 422 -38.71 -6.79 44.78
C LEU A 422 -37.50 -6.07 45.40
N ASP A 423 -37.71 -5.32 46.48
CA ASP A 423 -36.66 -4.59 47.19
C ASP A 423 -35.83 -5.52 48.12
N ASP A 424 -36.44 -6.55 48.72
CA ASP A 424 -35.82 -7.39 49.76
C ASP A 424 -35.21 -8.70 49.21
N GLN A 425 -35.75 -9.27 48.11
CA GLN A 425 -35.34 -10.59 47.60
C GLN A 425 -34.64 -10.54 46.23
N PHE A 426 -33.31 -10.54 46.23
CA PHE A 426 -32.49 -10.61 45.01
C PHE A 426 -32.71 -11.88 44.15
N TYR A 427 -33.19 -12.98 44.74
CA TYR A 427 -33.36 -14.28 44.06
C TYR A 427 -34.84 -14.66 43.86
N LEU A 428 -35.73 -13.68 43.71
CA LEU A 428 -37.17 -13.89 43.70
C LEU A 428 -37.67 -14.86 42.61
N LEU A 429 -37.09 -14.82 41.41
CA LEU A 429 -37.47 -15.74 40.32
C LEU A 429 -37.01 -17.19 40.61
N ILE A 430 -35.95 -17.35 41.40
CA ILE A 430 -35.36 -18.65 41.74
C ILE A 430 -36.15 -19.31 42.88
N SER A 431 -36.61 -18.52 43.86
CA SER A 431 -37.36 -19.04 45.02
C SER A 431 -38.74 -19.59 44.66
N HIS A 432 -39.40 -19.03 43.64
CA HIS A 432 -40.76 -19.43 43.22
C HIS A 432 -40.75 -20.33 41.98
N ALA A 433 -39.58 -20.83 41.56
CA ALA A 433 -39.47 -21.67 40.37
C ALA A 433 -39.98 -23.10 40.62
N ILE A 434 -40.62 -23.70 39.59
CA ILE A 434 -41.06 -25.11 39.64
C ILE A 434 -39.89 -26.06 39.91
N TRP A 435 -38.71 -25.75 39.34
CA TRP A 435 -37.52 -26.58 39.49
C TRP A 435 -36.24 -25.75 39.67
N THR A 436 -36.00 -25.31 40.91
CA THR A 436 -34.88 -24.46 41.31
C THR A 436 -33.47 -25.01 40.97
N PRO A 437 -33.16 -26.32 41.13
CA PRO A 437 -31.83 -26.86 40.80
C PRO A 437 -31.43 -26.68 39.34
N LEU A 438 -32.39 -26.69 38.41
CA LEU A 438 -32.12 -26.46 36.99
C LEU A 438 -31.76 -25.02 36.69
N ILE A 439 -32.44 -24.07 37.34
CA ILE A 439 -32.12 -22.65 37.20
C ILE A 439 -30.70 -22.40 37.71
N MET A 440 -30.34 -22.99 38.86
CA MET A 440 -28.99 -22.92 39.39
C MET A 440 -27.95 -23.49 38.40
N LEU A 441 -28.16 -24.71 37.90
CA LEU A 441 -27.27 -25.33 36.91
C LEU A 441 -27.10 -24.43 35.67
N THR A 442 -28.20 -23.85 35.21
CA THR A 442 -28.23 -22.98 34.05
C THR A 442 -27.48 -21.67 34.30
N LEU A 443 -27.64 -21.05 35.47
CA LEU A 443 -26.90 -19.84 35.86
C LEU A 443 -25.39 -20.08 35.90
N LEU A 444 -24.96 -21.20 36.49
CA LEU A 444 -23.54 -21.58 36.50
C LEU A 444 -23.01 -21.79 35.07
N LEU A 445 -23.79 -22.45 34.22
CA LEU A 445 -23.41 -22.71 32.83
C LEU A 445 -23.33 -21.42 32.01
N ILE A 446 -24.26 -20.47 32.20
CA ILE A 446 -24.21 -19.14 31.58
C ILE A 446 -22.90 -18.45 31.95
N VAL A 447 -22.56 -18.37 33.23
CA VAL A 447 -21.33 -17.70 33.69
C VAL A 447 -20.06 -18.39 33.16
N ILE A 448 -20.05 -19.72 33.08
CA ILE A 448 -18.94 -20.48 32.46
C ILE A 448 -18.82 -20.13 30.97
N THR A 449 -19.93 -20.14 30.21
CA THR A 449 -19.89 -19.83 28.78
C THR A 449 -19.46 -18.40 28.48
N THR A 450 -19.94 -17.41 29.24
CA THR A 450 -19.56 -16.00 29.05
C THR A 450 -18.09 -15.76 29.38
N THR A 451 -17.55 -16.49 30.36
CA THR A 451 -16.12 -16.40 30.73
C THR A 451 -15.24 -16.99 29.63
N ILE A 452 -15.59 -18.17 29.11
CA ILE A 452 -14.86 -18.80 27.99
C ILE A 452 -14.90 -17.92 26.73
N SER A 453 -16.08 -17.38 26.37
CA SER A 453 -16.23 -16.53 25.18
C SER A 453 -15.39 -15.25 25.27
N SER A 454 -15.30 -14.67 26.47
CA SER A 454 -14.52 -13.45 26.71
C SER A 454 -13.02 -13.72 26.64
N ILE A 455 -12.53 -14.81 27.24
CA ILE A 455 -11.12 -15.23 27.16
C ILE A 455 -10.71 -15.45 25.70
N LEU A 456 -11.53 -16.18 24.93
CA LEU A 456 -11.23 -16.49 23.54
C LEU A 456 -11.29 -15.26 22.63
N SER A 457 -12.23 -14.35 22.90
CA SER A 457 -12.34 -13.07 22.18
C SER A 457 -11.15 -12.15 22.44
N ALA A 458 -10.67 -12.07 23.69
CA ALA A 458 -9.47 -11.28 24.03
C ALA A 458 -8.19 -11.90 23.42
N ALA A 459 -8.07 -13.22 23.44
CA ALA A 459 -6.89 -13.91 22.92
C ALA A 459 -6.78 -13.79 21.39
N SER A 460 -7.88 -14.03 20.67
CA SER A 460 -7.92 -13.95 19.20
C SER A 460 -7.56 -12.56 18.66
N THR A 461 -8.04 -11.48 19.28
CA THR A 461 -7.68 -10.12 18.89
C THR A 461 -6.21 -9.81 19.16
N PHE A 462 -5.65 -10.23 20.29
CA PHE A 462 -4.22 -10.05 20.56
C PHE A 462 -3.32 -10.86 19.62
N THR A 463 -3.69 -12.10 19.30
CA THR A 463 -2.95 -12.89 18.30
C THR A 463 -2.97 -12.18 16.95
N ALA A 464 -4.13 -11.70 16.50
CA ALA A 464 -4.24 -10.99 15.23
C ALA A 464 -3.36 -9.73 15.20
N MET A 465 -3.31 -8.93 16.27
CA MET A 465 -2.44 -7.76 16.37
C MET A 465 -0.95 -8.09 16.29
N THR A 466 -0.52 -9.18 16.95
CA THR A 466 0.89 -9.58 16.90
C THR A 466 1.27 -10.18 15.54
N ASN A 467 0.34 -10.80 14.84
CA ASN A 467 0.56 -11.26 13.47
C ASN A 467 0.70 -10.09 12.49
N ASP A 468 -0.11 -9.04 12.67
CA ASP A 468 -0.02 -7.79 11.90
C ASP A 468 1.17 -6.89 12.34
N GLY A 469 1.94 -7.29 13.36
CA GLY A 469 3.11 -6.55 13.85
C GLY A 469 2.78 -5.21 14.52
N VAL A 470 1.52 -5.02 14.95
CA VAL A 470 1.05 -3.78 15.59
C VAL A 470 1.56 -3.63 17.02
N LEU A 471 1.66 -4.74 17.75
CA LEU A 471 2.27 -4.75 19.07
C LEU A 471 3.78 -5.03 18.94
N PRO A 472 4.67 -4.20 19.52
CA PRO A 472 6.12 -4.34 19.39
C PRO A 472 6.71 -5.51 20.22
N LEU A 473 5.86 -6.41 20.72
CA LEU A 473 6.26 -7.57 21.52
C LEU A 473 6.97 -8.60 20.63
N LYS A 474 8.30 -8.54 20.59
CA LYS A 474 9.13 -9.57 19.97
C LYS A 474 9.09 -10.83 20.84
N PHE A 475 8.21 -11.77 20.48
CA PHE A 475 8.02 -13.01 21.22
C PHE A 475 9.24 -13.94 21.13
N LYS A 476 9.80 -14.31 22.29
CA LYS A 476 10.88 -15.30 22.45
C LYS A 476 10.42 -16.66 23.00
N TRP A 477 9.12 -16.85 23.26
CA TRP A 477 8.59 -18.09 23.83
C TRP A 477 8.38 -19.15 22.73
N ARG A 478 9.36 -20.05 22.59
CA ARG A 478 9.49 -21.01 21.48
C ARG A 478 8.59 -22.26 21.57
N ARG A 479 7.84 -22.44 22.67
CA ARG A 479 7.11 -23.71 22.97
C ARG A 479 5.58 -23.64 22.95
N LEU A 480 4.95 -22.47 23.04
CA LEU A 480 3.49 -22.33 22.92
C LEU A 480 3.11 -21.68 21.59
N SER A 481 1.98 -22.09 21.01
CA SER A 481 1.32 -21.34 19.93
C SER A 481 0.95 -19.94 20.44
N LYS A 482 0.95 -18.94 19.53
CA LYS A 482 0.64 -17.55 19.89
C LYS A 482 -0.74 -17.43 20.55
N ASP A 483 -1.73 -18.17 20.05
CA ASP A 483 -3.10 -18.19 20.60
C ASP A 483 -3.13 -18.68 22.05
N ASN A 484 -2.48 -19.79 22.35
CA ASN A 484 -2.48 -20.37 23.70
C ASN A 484 -1.76 -19.46 24.70
N PHE A 485 -0.74 -18.72 24.27
CA PHE A 485 -0.08 -17.73 25.12
C PHE A 485 -1.05 -16.62 25.55
N PHE A 486 -1.81 -16.06 24.61
CA PHE A 486 -2.74 -14.96 24.91
C PHE A 486 -3.94 -15.42 25.75
N ILE A 487 -4.36 -16.67 25.62
CA ILE A 487 -5.33 -17.29 26.53
C ILE A 487 -4.79 -17.27 27.96
N VAL A 488 -3.58 -17.79 28.18
CA VAL A 488 -2.96 -17.82 29.52
C VAL A 488 -2.75 -16.41 30.08
N LEU A 489 -2.30 -15.45 29.25
CA LEU A 489 -2.12 -14.06 29.67
C LEU A 489 -3.46 -13.43 30.10
N SER A 490 -4.53 -13.68 29.35
CA SER A 490 -5.88 -13.18 29.66
C SER A 490 -6.39 -13.77 30.98
N CYS A 491 -6.14 -15.05 31.25
CA CYS A 491 -6.46 -15.68 32.52
C CYS A 491 -5.69 -15.03 33.69
N ILE A 492 -4.37 -14.84 33.54
CA ILE A 492 -3.53 -14.20 34.58
C ILE A 492 -4.01 -12.76 34.84
N ALA A 493 -4.34 -11.99 33.79
CA ALA A 493 -4.86 -10.64 33.96
C ALA A 493 -6.22 -10.65 34.69
N SER A 494 -7.10 -11.59 34.35
CA SER A 494 -8.45 -11.68 34.94
C SER A 494 -8.42 -12.01 36.44
N ILE A 495 -7.54 -12.93 36.88
CA ILE A 495 -7.40 -13.27 38.30
C ILE A 495 -6.79 -12.12 39.11
N LEU A 496 -5.85 -11.37 38.53
CA LEU A 496 -5.28 -10.19 39.20
C LEU A 496 -6.33 -9.10 39.39
N ILE A 497 -7.25 -8.93 38.46
CA ILE A 497 -8.32 -7.93 38.57
C ILE A 497 -9.38 -8.37 39.57
N SER A 498 -9.76 -9.66 39.57
CA SER A 498 -10.77 -10.18 40.49
C SER A 498 -10.34 -10.13 41.96
N THR A 499 -9.03 -10.15 42.25
CA THR A 499 -8.54 -10.04 43.64
C THR A 499 -8.78 -8.68 44.30
N PHE A 500 -8.94 -7.60 43.52
CA PHE A 500 -9.02 -6.24 44.06
C PHE A 500 -10.42 -5.61 43.99
N THR A 501 -11.42 -6.29 43.42
CA THR A 501 -12.68 -5.65 43.00
C THR A 501 -13.91 -6.52 43.25
N SER A 502 -15.00 -5.92 43.73
CA SER A 502 -16.34 -6.54 43.88
C SER A 502 -17.17 -6.46 42.60
N ILE A 503 -18.24 -7.25 42.48
CA ILE A 503 -19.09 -7.28 41.29
C ILE A 503 -19.70 -5.89 40.94
N ASP A 504 -20.19 -5.18 41.95
CA ASP A 504 -20.91 -3.90 41.79
C ASP A 504 -20.01 -2.76 41.31
N THR A 505 -18.72 -2.83 41.65
CA THR A 505 -17.75 -1.84 41.20
C THR A 505 -17.17 -2.21 39.84
N LEU A 506 -17.10 -3.49 39.51
CA LEU A 506 -16.54 -3.98 38.25
C LEU A 506 -17.50 -3.84 37.06
N ALA A 507 -18.80 -4.04 37.26
CA ALA A 507 -19.81 -3.95 36.18
C ALA A 507 -19.84 -2.57 35.48
N PRO A 508 -19.84 -1.42 36.18
CA PRO A 508 -19.76 -0.10 35.53
C PRO A 508 -18.47 0.11 34.71
N PHE A 509 -17.34 -0.45 35.14
CA PHE A 509 -16.09 -0.38 34.37
C PHE A 509 -16.18 -1.18 33.08
N VAL A 510 -16.75 -2.39 33.12
CA VAL A 510 -16.99 -3.20 31.91
C VAL A 510 -17.85 -2.42 30.91
N SER A 511 -18.96 -1.83 31.37
CA SER A 511 -19.84 -1.00 30.56
C SER A 511 -19.11 0.17 29.90
N LEU A 512 -18.21 0.83 30.63
CA LEU A 512 -17.45 1.97 30.15
C LEU A 512 -16.48 1.60 29.01
N PHE A 513 -15.74 0.49 29.14
CA PHE A 513 -14.80 0.06 28.10
C PHE A 513 -15.53 -0.39 26.83
N TYR A 514 -16.65 -1.11 26.94
CA TYR A 514 -17.47 -1.46 25.76
C TYR A 514 -18.06 -0.23 25.08
N LEU A 515 -18.66 0.69 25.84
CA LEU A 515 -19.18 1.94 25.27
C LEU A 515 -18.11 2.78 24.58
N THR A 516 -16.91 2.87 25.16
CA THR A 516 -15.78 3.57 24.55
C THR A 516 -15.38 2.91 23.23
N ASN A 517 -15.39 1.58 23.18
CA ASN A 517 -15.11 0.82 21.96
C ASN A 517 -16.18 1.03 20.87
N ASP A 518 -17.46 1.09 21.27
CA ASP A 518 -18.58 1.36 20.37
C ASP A 518 -18.55 2.79 19.82
N ILE A 519 -18.17 3.79 20.64
CA ILE A 519 -17.97 5.19 20.19
C ILE A 519 -16.98 5.23 19.03
N VAL A 520 -15.81 4.60 19.19
CA VAL A 520 -14.74 4.61 18.19
C VAL A 520 -15.17 3.85 16.93
N THR A 521 -15.83 2.71 17.08
CA THR A 521 -16.30 1.89 15.97
C THR A 521 -17.37 2.64 15.14
N ASN A 522 -18.35 3.28 15.79
CA ASN A 522 -19.36 4.08 15.11
C ASN A 522 -18.74 5.32 14.43
N PHE A 523 -17.83 6.01 15.12
CA PHE A 523 -17.13 7.18 14.57
C PHE A 523 -16.28 6.81 13.35
N ALA A 524 -15.63 5.65 13.39
CA ALA A 524 -14.86 5.13 12.27
C ALA A 524 -15.72 4.87 11.03
N CYS A 525 -16.90 4.25 11.19
CA CYS A 525 -17.84 4.05 10.08
C CYS A 525 -18.28 5.39 9.48
N PHE A 526 -18.54 6.40 10.33
CA PHE A 526 -18.81 7.76 9.87
C PHE A 526 -17.62 8.34 9.07
N ALA A 527 -16.40 8.28 9.60
CA ALA A 527 -15.21 8.80 8.93
C ALA A 527 -14.93 8.14 7.57
N LEU A 528 -15.17 6.83 7.45
CA LEU A 528 -15.05 6.10 6.19
C LEU A 528 -16.10 6.54 5.16
N SER A 529 -17.34 6.75 5.60
CA SER A 529 -18.39 7.28 4.72
C SER A 529 -18.07 8.71 4.25
N LEU A 530 -17.55 9.56 5.13
CA LEU A 530 -17.19 10.94 4.83
C LEU A 530 -16.00 11.04 3.87
N SER A 531 -15.01 10.15 4.04
CA SER A 531 -13.82 10.11 3.17
C SER A 531 -14.09 9.52 1.79
N SER A 532 -15.27 8.93 1.57
CA SER A 532 -15.62 8.22 0.33
C SER A 532 -14.49 7.26 -0.08
N SER A 533 -13.89 6.58 0.92
CA SER A 533 -12.78 5.66 0.68
C SER A 533 -13.22 4.61 -0.34
N PRO A 534 -12.46 4.36 -1.42
CA PRO A 534 -12.82 3.37 -2.45
C PRO A 534 -13.08 1.97 -1.86
N ASN A 535 -12.39 1.69 -0.76
CA ASN A 535 -12.44 0.46 0.01
C ASN A 535 -13.62 0.43 0.99
N TYR A 536 -14.51 1.42 1.07
CA TYR A 536 -15.68 1.42 1.96
C TYR A 536 -16.97 1.35 1.15
N ARG A 537 -17.59 0.15 1.08
CA ARG A 537 -18.84 -0.09 0.34
C ARG A 537 -19.80 -0.95 1.18
N PRO A 538 -20.52 -0.37 2.15
CA PRO A 538 -21.46 -1.14 2.95
C PRO A 538 -22.58 -1.69 2.06
N VAL A 539 -22.72 -3.02 2.02
CA VAL A 539 -23.79 -3.71 1.26
C VAL A 539 -25.11 -3.75 2.04
N PHE A 540 -25.06 -3.50 3.35
CA PHE A 540 -26.25 -3.50 4.21
C PHE A 540 -27.11 -2.26 3.98
N HIS A 541 -28.37 -2.47 3.61
CA HIS A 541 -29.30 -1.41 3.19
C HIS A 541 -29.52 -0.31 4.25
N TYR A 542 -29.57 -0.66 5.54
CA TYR A 542 -29.79 0.32 6.62
C TYR A 542 -28.50 0.98 7.12
N ALA A 543 -27.32 0.62 6.57
CA ALA A 543 -26.07 1.25 6.94
C ALA A 543 -25.96 2.63 6.27
N ASN A 544 -26.15 3.69 7.06
CA ASN A 544 -25.99 5.06 6.59
C ASN A 544 -24.98 5.83 7.47
N SER A 545 -24.41 6.89 6.93
CA SER A 545 -23.50 7.78 7.67
C SER A 545 -24.19 8.39 8.90
N MET A 546 -25.46 8.78 8.74
CA MET A 546 -26.26 9.40 9.80
C MET A 546 -26.57 8.44 10.95
N THR A 547 -26.79 7.15 10.67
CA THR A 547 -27.02 6.15 11.72
C THR A 547 -25.76 5.92 12.54
N ALA A 548 -24.57 6.02 11.92
CA ALA A 548 -23.30 5.94 12.63
C ALA A 548 -23.08 7.14 13.56
N VAL A 549 -23.36 8.37 13.09
CA VAL A 549 -23.29 9.58 13.93
C VAL A 549 -24.25 9.50 15.10
N PHE A 550 -25.50 9.08 14.87
CA PHE A 550 -26.48 8.91 15.92
C PHE A 550 -26.02 7.89 16.96
N GLY A 551 -25.46 6.75 16.52
CA GLY A 551 -24.86 5.75 17.40
C GLY A 551 -23.72 6.30 18.23
N THR A 552 -22.79 7.05 17.63
CA THR A 552 -21.68 7.71 18.36
C THR A 552 -22.21 8.67 19.43
N LEU A 553 -23.18 9.53 19.09
CA LEU A 553 -23.76 10.50 20.03
C LEU A 553 -24.47 9.80 21.20
N LEU A 554 -25.22 8.73 20.91
CA LEU A 554 -25.92 7.95 21.92
C LEU A 554 -24.92 7.27 22.87
N CYS A 555 -23.88 6.63 22.35
CA CYS A 555 -22.86 6.00 23.19
C CYS A 555 -22.08 7.03 24.05
N VAL A 556 -21.75 8.21 23.50
CA VAL A 556 -21.13 9.30 24.26
C VAL A 556 -22.04 9.75 25.40
N PHE A 557 -23.32 9.96 25.10
CA PHE A 557 -24.32 10.33 26.11
C PHE A 557 -24.44 9.27 27.21
N SER A 558 -24.58 7.99 26.84
CA SER A 558 -24.63 6.87 27.80
C SER A 558 -23.38 6.77 28.67
N THR A 559 -22.20 7.04 28.11
CA THR A 559 -20.93 7.02 28.87
C THR A 559 -20.88 8.15 29.91
N LEU A 560 -21.32 9.35 29.52
CA LEU A 560 -21.41 10.50 30.43
C LEU A 560 -22.48 10.30 31.53
N LEU A 561 -23.57 9.59 31.21
CA LEU A 561 -24.61 9.24 32.17
C LEU A 561 -24.12 8.31 33.29
N ILE A 562 -23.25 7.34 32.98
CA ILE A 562 -22.72 6.38 33.97
C ILE A 562 -21.78 7.10 34.93
N SER A 563 -20.72 7.72 34.42
CA SER A 563 -19.83 8.56 35.21
C SER A 563 -18.97 9.45 34.30
N PRO A 564 -19.06 10.79 34.43
CA PRO A 564 -18.30 11.69 33.58
C PRO A 564 -16.78 11.62 33.84
N ILE A 565 -16.37 11.32 35.08
CA ILE A 565 -14.95 11.25 35.46
C ILE A 565 -14.31 10.02 34.82
N TYR A 566 -14.93 8.84 34.98
CA TYR A 566 -14.39 7.62 34.39
C TYR A 566 -14.47 7.65 32.86
N ALA A 567 -15.51 8.27 32.28
CA ALA A 567 -15.61 8.53 30.84
C ALA A 567 -14.41 9.32 30.30
N ALA A 568 -14.04 10.43 30.96
CA ALA A 568 -12.88 11.22 30.57
C ALA A 568 -11.59 10.39 30.63
N ILE A 569 -11.41 9.57 31.68
CA ILE A 569 -10.23 8.70 31.83
C ILE A 569 -10.16 7.68 30.69
N SER A 570 -11.27 7.02 30.35
CA SER A 570 -11.31 6.02 29.26
C SER A 570 -10.99 6.64 27.90
N ILE A 571 -11.55 7.81 27.60
CA ILE A 571 -11.28 8.52 26.34
C ILE A 571 -9.82 8.99 26.27
N CYS A 572 -9.26 9.52 27.36
CA CYS A 572 -7.85 9.90 27.44
C CYS A 572 -6.93 8.69 27.26
N PHE A 573 -7.26 7.56 27.88
CA PHE A 573 -6.52 6.30 27.70
C PHE A 573 -6.56 5.85 26.24
N MET A 574 -7.72 5.89 25.58
CA MET A 574 -7.86 5.57 24.16
C MET A 574 -6.97 6.46 23.28
N MET A 575 -7.01 7.78 23.52
CA MET A 575 -6.21 8.74 22.77
C MET A 575 -4.71 8.50 22.96
N ALA A 576 -4.28 8.16 24.18
CA ALA A 576 -2.90 7.81 24.46
C ALA A 576 -2.46 6.54 23.71
N VAL A 577 -3.29 5.49 23.69
CA VAL A 577 -3.03 4.26 22.91
C VAL A 577 -2.95 4.57 21.42
N PHE A 578 -3.88 5.37 20.89
CA PHE A 578 -3.87 5.79 19.49
C PHE A 578 -2.61 6.58 19.11
N ILE A 579 -2.24 7.59 19.90
CA ILE A 579 -1.03 8.37 19.68
C ILE A 579 0.20 7.45 19.74
N PHE A 580 0.29 6.58 20.74
CA PHE A 580 1.39 5.64 20.88
C PHE A 580 1.54 4.73 19.65
N LEU A 581 0.44 4.16 19.17
CA LEU A 581 0.45 3.33 17.96
C LEU A 581 0.75 4.16 16.71
N HIS A 582 0.21 5.36 16.56
CA HIS A 582 0.51 6.23 15.41
C HIS A 582 1.98 6.66 15.37
N MET A 583 2.65 6.80 16.53
CA MET A 583 4.09 7.10 16.57
C MET A 583 4.95 5.90 16.10
N GLN A 584 4.40 4.69 16.08
CA GLN A 584 5.10 3.52 15.56
C GLN A 584 4.99 3.50 14.02
N LYS A 585 6.14 3.40 13.36
CA LYS A 585 6.20 3.23 11.90
C LYS A 585 5.84 1.79 11.55
N PHE A 586 4.56 1.54 11.27
CA PHE A 586 4.14 0.26 10.72
C PHE A 586 4.58 0.15 9.25
N PRO A 587 4.93 -1.05 8.74
CA PRO A 587 5.03 -1.26 7.30
C PRO A 587 3.70 -0.85 6.66
N ALA A 588 3.73 -0.24 5.48
CA ALA A 588 2.53 0.22 4.80
C ALA A 588 1.64 -0.98 4.44
N LEU A 589 0.72 -1.36 5.34
CA LEU A 589 -0.38 -2.23 5.00
C LEU A 589 -1.39 -1.42 4.18
N SER A 590 -1.83 -2.01 3.07
CA SER A 590 -2.84 -1.45 2.18
C SER A 590 -4.12 -1.09 2.96
N GLY A 591 -4.38 0.20 3.18
CA GLY A 591 -5.63 0.66 3.82
C GLY A 591 -5.53 1.78 4.86
N ASP A 592 -4.52 2.65 4.84
CA ASP A 592 -4.49 3.79 5.77
C ASP A 592 -5.51 4.87 5.35
N ILE A 593 -6.47 5.21 6.23
CA ILE A 593 -7.43 6.31 5.99
C ILE A 593 -6.69 7.62 5.79
N SER A 594 -5.57 7.82 6.48
CA SER A 594 -4.84 9.08 6.41
C SER A 594 -4.44 9.35 4.94
N GLN A 595 -3.98 8.33 4.23
CA GLN A 595 -3.63 8.41 2.82
C GLN A 595 -4.86 8.57 1.92
N SER A 596 -5.94 7.84 2.21
CA SER A 596 -7.19 7.91 1.43
C SER A 596 -7.84 9.30 1.52
N LEU A 597 -7.85 9.88 2.72
CA LEU A 597 -8.37 11.21 3.00
C LEU A 597 -7.48 12.29 2.38
N VAL A 598 -6.16 12.15 2.47
CA VAL A 598 -5.21 13.03 1.77
C VAL A 598 -5.41 12.96 0.26
N TYR A 599 -5.56 11.76 -0.32
CA TYR A 599 -5.80 11.59 -1.75
C TYR A 599 -7.11 12.28 -2.18
N HIS A 600 -8.20 12.06 -1.45
CA HIS A 600 -9.49 12.70 -1.74
C HIS A 600 -9.38 14.23 -1.67
N GLN A 601 -8.72 14.76 -0.64
CA GLN A 601 -8.47 16.20 -0.51
C GLN A 601 -7.63 16.74 -1.68
N VAL A 602 -6.49 16.11 -1.98
CA VAL A 602 -5.59 16.51 -3.07
C VAL A 602 -6.33 16.51 -4.41
N ARG A 603 -7.08 15.45 -4.71
CA ARG A 603 -7.88 15.37 -5.94
C ARG A 603 -8.91 16.50 -6.01
N LYS A 604 -9.66 16.75 -4.94
CA LYS A 604 -10.65 17.84 -4.90
C LYS A 604 -9.99 19.20 -5.13
N TYR A 605 -8.86 19.46 -4.49
CA TYR A 605 -8.12 20.71 -4.69
C TYR A 605 -7.55 20.85 -6.11
N LEU A 606 -7.08 19.76 -6.72
CA LEU A 606 -6.64 19.77 -8.12
C LEU A 606 -7.78 20.04 -9.10
N LEU A 607 -8.98 19.53 -8.84
CA LEU A 607 -10.16 19.80 -9.68
C LEU A 607 -10.68 21.25 -9.54
N ILE A 608 -10.52 21.85 -8.36
CA ILE A 608 -10.85 23.27 -8.13
C ILE A 608 -9.84 24.18 -8.85
N LEU A 609 -8.58 23.74 -8.97
CA LEU A 609 -7.54 24.47 -9.66
C LEU A 609 -7.77 24.43 -11.19
N ASN A 610 -8.49 25.43 -11.71
CA ASN A 610 -8.86 25.51 -13.12
C ASN A 610 -7.69 26.00 -13.99
N GLU A 611 -7.47 25.38 -15.16
CA GLU A 611 -6.40 25.75 -16.11
C GLU A 611 -6.73 27.01 -16.93
N ARG A 612 -8.01 27.39 -17.02
CA ARG A 612 -8.51 28.39 -17.99
C ARG A 612 -8.41 29.85 -17.54
N GLU A 613 -8.07 30.12 -16.28
CA GLU A 613 -7.83 31.47 -15.82
C GLU A 613 -6.33 31.76 -15.88
N ASP A 614 -5.94 32.80 -16.64
CA ASP A 614 -4.57 33.31 -16.61
C ASP A 614 -4.23 33.64 -15.17
N ILE A 615 -3.36 32.82 -14.56
CA ILE A 615 -2.99 32.97 -13.16
C ILE A 615 -2.25 34.29 -13.05
N LYS A 616 -2.97 35.34 -12.62
CA LYS A 616 -2.42 36.68 -12.38
C LYS A 616 -1.24 36.67 -11.41
N CYS A 617 -1.05 35.58 -10.64
CA CYS A 617 0.08 35.32 -9.77
C CYS A 617 0.96 34.17 -10.29
N TRP A 618 1.85 34.45 -11.26
CA TRP A 618 2.85 33.50 -11.71
C TRP A 618 3.76 33.02 -10.54
N ARG A 619 4.09 31.72 -10.51
CA ARG A 619 5.00 31.09 -9.52
C ARG A 619 6.00 30.19 -10.24
N PRO A 620 7.23 30.01 -9.73
CA PRO A 620 8.21 29.17 -10.42
C PRO A 620 7.85 27.70 -10.18
N GLN A 621 7.48 26.99 -11.24
CA GLN A 621 7.22 25.57 -11.23
C GLN A 621 8.30 24.89 -12.07
N PHE A 622 9.28 24.27 -11.40
CA PHE A 622 10.49 23.77 -12.06
C PHE A 622 10.38 22.31 -12.47
N LEU A 623 10.79 22.02 -13.71
CA LEU A 623 11.19 20.70 -14.17
C LEU A 623 12.71 20.71 -14.33
N LEU A 624 13.44 20.03 -13.44
CA LEU A 624 14.89 19.90 -13.52
C LEU A 624 15.25 18.59 -14.21
N LEU A 625 15.89 18.69 -15.36
CA LEU A 625 16.38 17.53 -16.11
C LEU A 625 17.75 17.12 -15.57
N VAL A 626 17.81 15.94 -14.97
CA VAL A 626 19.01 15.41 -14.30
C VAL A 626 19.46 14.13 -14.98
N SER A 627 20.70 14.12 -15.46
CA SER A 627 21.35 12.91 -15.95
C SER A 627 21.75 12.00 -14.79
N ASP A 628 22.48 12.54 -13.81
CA ASP A 628 22.93 11.81 -12.63
C ASP A 628 22.67 12.65 -11.36
N PRO A 629 21.95 12.11 -10.36
CA PRO A 629 21.61 12.85 -9.15
C PRO A 629 22.85 13.20 -8.31
N LEU A 630 23.90 12.38 -8.33
CA LEU A 630 25.08 12.56 -7.47
C LEU A 630 25.96 13.73 -7.91
N THR A 631 26.18 13.85 -9.21
CA THR A 631 26.96 14.95 -9.79
C THR A 631 26.23 16.29 -9.65
N ASN A 632 24.89 16.26 -9.70
CA ASN A 632 24.04 17.45 -9.69
C ASN A 632 23.38 17.73 -8.32
N LEU A 633 23.85 17.12 -7.22
CA LEU A 633 23.25 17.31 -5.88
C LEU A 633 23.13 18.78 -5.48
N ASN A 634 24.17 19.57 -5.76
CA ASN A 634 24.21 20.99 -5.43
C ASN A 634 23.20 21.79 -6.27
N LEU A 635 23.02 21.42 -7.54
CA LEU A 635 22.01 22.01 -8.41
C LEU A 635 20.58 21.68 -7.93
N ILE A 636 20.33 20.43 -7.52
CA ILE A 636 19.05 20.00 -6.95
C ILE A 636 18.72 20.79 -5.67
N LYS A 637 19.71 20.94 -4.77
CA LYS A 637 19.55 21.73 -3.53
C LYS A 637 19.30 23.20 -3.82
N PHE A 638 20.03 23.77 -4.77
CA PHE A 638 19.86 25.17 -5.18
C PHE A 638 18.47 25.42 -5.80
N ALA A 639 18.04 24.56 -6.74
CA ALA A 639 16.71 24.66 -7.35
C ALA A 639 15.58 24.54 -6.31
N ASN A 640 15.75 23.71 -5.29
CA ASN A 640 14.81 23.61 -4.16
C ASN A 640 14.73 24.89 -3.31
N GLN A 641 15.80 25.69 -3.24
CA GLN A 641 15.75 27.01 -2.59
C GLN A 641 15.07 28.04 -3.50
N LEU A 642 15.35 27.99 -4.81
CA LEU A 642 14.81 28.92 -5.80
C LEU A 642 13.28 28.79 -5.96
N LYS A 643 12.71 27.59 -5.82
CA LYS A 643 11.27 27.36 -6.04
C LYS A 643 10.34 28.04 -5.02
N LYS A 644 10.84 28.39 -3.84
CA LYS A 644 10.10 29.04 -2.72
C LYS A 644 8.69 28.47 -2.45
N GLY A 645 8.53 27.14 -2.55
CA GLY A 645 7.28 26.42 -2.31
C GLY A 645 6.47 26.06 -3.56
N GLY A 646 6.91 26.44 -4.75
CA GLY A 646 6.34 25.97 -6.03
C GLY A 646 6.58 24.48 -6.28
N LEU A 647 5.91 23.98 -7.34
CA LEU A 647 6.10 22.62 -7.86
C LEU A 647 7.56 22.44 -8.27
N PHE A 648 8.12 21.27 -7.94
CA PHE A 648 9.45 20.89 -8.37
C PHE A 648 9.45 19.42 -8.75
N VAL A 649 9.79 19.16 -10.01
CA VAL A 649 9.84 17.83 -10.61
C VAL A 649 11.28 17.57 -11.05
N LEU A 650 11.82 16.41 -10.67
CA LEU A 650 13.09 15.88 -11.15
C LEU A 650 12.80 14.92 -12.30
N GLY A 651 13.22 15.28 -13.50
CA GLY A 651 13.05 14.48 -14.71
C GLY A 651 14.33 13.71 -15.04
N HIS A 652 14.19 12.40 -15.28
CA HIS A 652 15.27 11.54 -15.76
C HIS A 652 14.81 10.71 -16.96
N VAL A 653 15.68 10.53 -17.95
CA VAL A 653 15.40 9.72 -19.15
C VAL A 653 16.33 8.51 -19.16
N ILE A 654 15.75 7.32 -19.20
CA ILE A 654 16.45 6.06 -19.41
C ILE A 654 16.40 5.75 -20.90
N LYS A 655 17.56 5.62 -21.52
CA LYS A 655 17.68 5.20 -22.91
C LYS A 655 17.48 3.69 -23.00
N GLY A 656 16.48 3.25 -23.76
CA GLY A 656 16.21 1.84 -24.00
C GLY A 656 14.80 1.58 -24.54
N GLU A 657 14.59 0.36 -25.01
CA GLU A 657 13.30 -0.13 -25.49
C GLU A 657 12.49 -0.73 -24.33
N LEU A 658 11.16 -0.69 -24.43
CA LEU A 658 10.25 -1.11 -23.36
C LEU A 658 10.09 -2.64 -23.32
N ASP A 659 11.10 -3.32 -22.77
CA ASP A 659 11.09 -4.77 -22.50
C ASP A 659 10.89 -5.08 -20.99
N GLU A 660 10.54 -6.31 -20.63
CA GLU A 660 10.35 -6.75 -19.23
C GLU A 660 11.58 -6.44 -18.33
N ARG A 661 12.79 -6.61 -18.88
CA ARG A 661 14.04 -6.30 -18.18
C ARG A 661 14.17 -4.80 -17.90
N MET A 662 13.81 -3.98 -18.88
CA MET A 662 13.84 -2.53 -18.77
C MET A 662 12.73 -2.01 -17.82
N PHE A 663 11.59 -2.69 -17.76
CA PHE A 663 10.56 -2.40 -16.76
C PHE A 663 11.04 -2.67 -15.33
N CYS A 664 11.74 -3.80 -15.10
CA CYS A 664 12.39 -4.07 -13.81
C CYS A 664 13.43 -2.99 -13.46
N GLU A 665 14.29 -2.60 -14.41
CA GLU A 665 15.28 -1.53 -14.23
C GLU A 665 14.61 -0.18 -13.90
N TYR A 666 13.55 0.18 -14.64
CA TYR A 666 12.75 1.37 -14.40
C TYR A 666 12.17 1.40 -12.98
N SER A 667 11.54 0.31 -12.53
CA SER A 667 10.94 0.24 -11.20
C SER A 667 12.00 0.39 -10.11
N GLN A 668 13.13 -0.29 -10.24
CA GLN A 668 14.22 -0.21 -9.26
C GLN A 668 14.85 1.18 -9.20
N GLN A 669 15.07 1.82 -10.36
CA GLN A 669 15.59 3.19 -10.40
C GLN A 669 14.58 4.16 -9.78
N ARG A 670 13.30 4.06 -10.12
CA ARG A 670 12.25 4.92 -9.56
C ARG A 670 12.22 4.91 -8.03
N ASP A 671 12.25 3.72 -7.43
CA ASP A 671 12.27 3.60 -5.95
C ASP A 671 13.56 4.20 -5.36
N SER A 672 14.69 3.97 -6.02
CA SER A 672 15.99 4.51 -5.60
C SER A 672 16.03 6.05 -5.67
N TRP A 673 15.43 6.66 -6.69
CA TRP A 673 15.30 8.11 -6.81
C TRP A 673 14.38 8.70 -5.73
N ILE A 674 13.26 8.04 -5.42
CA ILE A 674 12.35 8.47 -4.36
C ILE A 674 13.07 8.45 -3.00
N ASP A 675 13.80 7.37 -2.71
CA ASP A 675 14.64 7.24 -1.52
C ASP A 675 15.71 8.34 -1.45
N ALA A 676 16.37 8.65 -2.57
CA ALA A 676 17.40 9.69 -2.66
C ALA A 676 16.82 11.09 -2.37
N VAL A 677 15.65 11.43 -2.91
CA VAL A 677 14.99 12.72 -2.66
C VAL A 677 14.64 12.88 -1.17
N GLN A 678 14.12 11.82 -0.55
CA GLN A 678 13.82 11.81 0.90
C GLN A 678 15.09 11.98 1.74
N ALA A 679 16.19 11.32 1.36
CA ALA A 679 17.50 11.45 1.98
C ALA A 679 18.06 12.88 1.90
N ILE A 680 17.96 13.53 0.74
CA ILE A 680 18.44 14.91 0.52
C ILE A 680 17.52 15.94 1.20
N LYS A 681 16.34 15.53 1.70
CA LYS A 681 15.30 16.38 2.32
C LYS A 681 14.79 17.48 1.36
N VAL A 682 14.67 17.13 0.08
CA VAL A 682 14.16 18.03 -0.96
C VAL A 682 12.69 17.73 -1.21
N LYS A 683 11.87 18.77 -1.37
CA LYS A 683 10.43 18.63 -1.67
C LYS A 683 10.22 18.60 -3.19
N ALA A 684 10.53 17.48 -3.81
CA ALA A 684 10.39 17.27 -5.25
C ALA A 684 9.62 15.99 -5.58
N PHE A 685 8.94 15.98 -6.72
CA PHE A 685 8.43 14.77 -7.36
C PHE A 685 9.49 14.22 -8.30
N VAL A 686 9.52 12.91 -8.51
CA VAL A 686 10.44 12.24 -9.44
C VAL A 686 9.61 11.70 -10.60
N GLU A 687 10.00 12.05 -11.82
CA GLU A 687 9.43 11.51 -13.05
C GLU A 687 10.56 10.90 -13.89
N ILE A 688 10.43 9.61 -14.19
CA ILE A 688 11.38 8.87 -15.01
C ILE A 688 10.65 8.42 -16.27
N VAL A 689 11.29 8.59 -17.44
CA VAL A 689 10.76 8.17 -18.74
C VAL A 689 11.74 7.23 -19.41
N VAL A 690 11.24 6.16 -20.01
CA VAL A 690 12.02 5.23 -20.85
C VAL A 690 11.76 5.60 -22.31
N SER A 691 12.82 5.76 -23.10
CA SER A 691 12.72 6.09 -24.53
C SER A 691 13.92 5.61 -25.32
N ASN A 692 13.71 5.24 -26.59
CA ASN A 692 14.78 4.84 -27.50
C ASN A 692 15.73 6.01 -27.81
N LYS A 693 15.19 7.22 -27.92
CA LYS A 693 15.94 8.46 -28.15
C LYS A 693 15.83 9.39 -26.94
N MET A 694 16.96 9.99 -26.54
CA MET A 694 17.03 10.93 -25.42
C MET A 694 16.15 12.16 -25.66
N LEU A 695 16.17 12.71 -26.87
CA LEU A 695 15.39 13.90 -27.22
C LEU A 695 13.88 13.64 -27.09
N ASP A 696 13.39 12.50 -27.58
CA ASP A 696 11.98 12.11 -27.45
C ASP A 696 11.58 11.94 -25.98
N GLY A 697 12.46 11.36 -25.16
CA GLY A 697 12.24 11.23 -23.72
C GLY A 697 12.19 12.58 -22.99
N ILE A 698 13.08 13.51 -23.35
CA ILE A 698 13.07 14.89 -22.83
C ILE A 698 11.78 15.60 -23.25
N PHE A 699 11.35 15.43 -24.50
CA PHE A 699 10.10 15.99 -25.00
C PHE A 699 8.89 15.44 -24.23
N HIS A 700 8.82 14.13 -23.99
CA HIS A 700 7.78 13.51 -23.18
C HIS A 700 7.74 14.09 -21.77
N LEU A 701 8.90 14.26 -21.11
CA LEU A 701 8.96 14.91 -19.79
C LEU A 701 8.45 16.35 -19.82
N ILE A 702 8.84 17.14 -20.82
CA ILE A 702 8.41 18.52 -20.93
C ILE A 702 6.89 18.61 -21.13
N MET A 703 6.30 17.73 -21.94
CA MET A 703 4.88 17.78 -22.29
C MET A 703 3.95 17.16 -21.23
N LEU A 704 4.38 16.04 -20.63
CA LEU A 704 3.52 15.19 -19.80
C LEU A 704 3.70 15.41 -18.29
N SER A 705 4.75 16.12 -17.86
CA SER A 705 5.00 16.36 -16.44
C SER A 705 3.91 17.18 -15.75
N GLY A 706 3.50 16.72 -14.56
CA GLY A 706 2.44 17.35 -13.76
C GLY A 706 1.02 16.81 -13.99
N LEU A 707 0.05 17.38 -13.27
CA LEU A 707 -1.35 16.93 -13.29
C LEU A 707 -2.32 18.12 -13.24
N GLY A 708 -3.20 18.24 -14.24
CA GLY A 708 -4.11 19.38 -14.39
C GLY A 708 -3.34 20.71 -14.42
N ALA A 709 -3.81 21.72 -13.67
CA ALA A 709 -3.14 23.02 -13.57
C ALA A 709 -1.80 23.00 -12.80
N LEU A 710 -1.46 21.90 -12.12
CA LEU A 710 -0.17 21.74 -11.42
C LEU A 710 0.89 21.18 -12.38
N LYS A 711 1.39 22.02 -13.29
CA LYS A 711 2.37 21.66 -14.33
C LYS A 711 3.61 22.55 -14.32
N PRO A 712 4.81 22.00 -14.57
CA PRO A 712 6.03 22.81 -14.67
C PRO A 712 5.93 23.85 -15.78
N ASN A 713 6.23 25.10 -15.44
CA ASN A 713 6.26 26.24 -16.36
C ASN A 713 7.68 26.67 -16.73
N THR A 714 8.68 26.19 -15.99
CA THR A 714 10.09 26.49 -16.22
C THR A 714 10.92 25.22 -16.24
N VAL A 715 11.72 25.03 -17.28
CA VAL A 715 12.61 23.86 -17.42
C VAL A 715 14.04 24.27 -17.06
N LEU A 716 14.68 23.54 -16.16
CA LEU A 716 16.07 23.76 -15.76
C LEU A 716 16.95 22.64 -16.31
N LEU A 717 18.03 23.04 -16.99
CA LEU A 717 19.01 22.15 -17.60
C LEU A 717 20.40 22.48 -17.05
N GLY A 718 21.23 21.45 -16.85
CA GLY A 718 22.67 21.65 -16.71
C GLY A 718 23.28 22.17 -18.02
N PHE A 719 24.34 22.94 -17.93
CA PHE A 719 25.17 23.31 -19.09
C PHE A 719 25.79 22.04 -19.67
N TYR A 720 25.79 21.93 -21.00
CA TYR A 720 26.42 20.80 -21.68
C TYR A 720 27.95 20.97 -21.62
N GLU A 721 28.65 20.03 -20.96
CA GLU A 721 30.12 20.01 -20.88
C GLU A 721 30.66 18.72 -21.53
N ASP A 722 31.61 18.85 -22.46
CA ASP A 722 32.21 17.71 -23.16
C ASP A 722 33.00 16.74 -22.24
N LYS A 723 33.41 17.20 -21.06
CA LYS A 723 34.07 16.38 -20.04
C LYS A 723 33.17 16.21 -18.82
N ARG A 724 32.77 14.97 -18.51
CA ARG A 724 32.14 14.66 -17.21
C ARG A 724 33.15 14.97 -16.09
N GLN A 725 32.86 15.98 -15.26
CA GLN A 725 33.60 16.20 -14.03
C GLN A 725 33.25 15.06 -13.05
N LYS A 726 34.25 14.32 -12.56
CA LYS A 726 34.04 13.34 -11.50
C LYS A 726 33.61 14.08 -10.22
N PRO A 727 32.60 13.59 -9.48
CA PRO A 727 32.20 14.22 -8.22
C PRO A 727 33.38 14.23 -7.24
N SER A 728 33.50 15.28 -6.43
CA SER A 728 34.49 15.31 -5.35
C SER A 728 34.19 14.19 -4.35
N THR A 729 35.18 13.33 -4.12
CA THR A 729 35.11 12.09 -3.33
C THR A 729 34.63 12.31 -1.89
N GLU A 730 34.85 13.49 -1.32
CA GLU A 730 34.42 13.83 0.05
C GLU A 730 32.92 14.08 0.19
N LEU A 731 32.25 14.65 -0.83
CA LEU A 731 30.83 15.01 -0.75
C LEU A 731 29.93 13.77 -0.91
N SER A 732 30.36 12.84 -1.77
CA SER A 732 29.74 11.52 -1.92
C SER A 732 29.79 10.75 -0.59
N MET A 733 30.95 10.76 0.09
CA MET A 733 31.15 10.11 1.39
C MET A 733 30.32 10.73 2.52
N LYS A 734 30.15 12.07 2.57
CA LYS A 734 29.29 12.76 3.56
C LYS A 734 27.79 12.54 3.32
N ALA A 735 27.36 12.48 2.06
CA ALA A 735 25.97 12.12 1.72
C ALA A 735 25.67 10.65 2.05
N LEU A 736 26.63 9.75 1.80
CA LEU A 736 26.56 8.32 2.15
C LEU A 736 26.57 8.07 3.67
N THR A 737 27.29 8.88 4.47
CA THR A 737 27.37 8.70 5.93
C THR A 737 26.19 9.31 6.70
N ALA A 738 25.50 10.31 6.16
CA ALA A 738 24.28 10.86 6.77
C ALA A 738 23.03 9.96 6.56
N CYS A 739 23.11 9.02 5.62
CA CYS A 739 22.02 8.11 5.28
C CYS A 739 22.15 6.76 6.00
N GLN A 740 21.16 6.42 6.83
CA GLN A 740 21.08 5.15 7.55
C GLN A 740 20.80 3.92 6.65
N ARG A 741 20.61 4.10 5.33
CA ARG A 741 20.36 3.02 4.35
C ARG A 741 21.45 2.99 3.27
N LYS A 742 22.53 2.23 3.52
CA LYS A 742 23.65 2.03 2.58
C LYS A 742 23.26 1.33 1.27
N GLN A 743 22.29 0.40 1.31
CA GLN A 743 21.89 -0.43 0.17
C GLN A 743 21.27 0.34 -1.02
N SER A 744 20.45 1.37 -0.77
CA SER A 744 19.75 2.10 -1.85
C SER A 744 20.72 2.93 -2.72
N PHE A 745 21.74 3.52 -2.09
CA PHE A 745 22.75 4.32 -2.79
C PHE A 745 23.79 3.47 -3.53
N GLU A 746 24.13 2.27 -3.03
CA GLU A 746 24.97 1.31 -3.74
C GLU A 746 24.35 0.85 -5.06
N ASN A 747 23.01 0.73 -5.12
CA ASN A 747 22.30 0.39 -6.35
C ASN A 747 22.32 1.55 -7.37
N LEU A 748 22.16 2.80 -6.92
CA LEU A 748 22.34 4.00 -7.76
C LEU A 748 23.77 4.09 -8.33
N GLN A 749 24.77 3.69 -7.55
CA GLN A 749 26.16 3.68 -7.98
C GLN A 749 26.46 2.57 -9.01
N LYS A 750 25.78 1.42 -8.93
CA LYS A 750 25.83 0.38 -9.98
C LYS A 750 25.24 0.84 -11.32
N CYS A 751 24.25 1.73 -11.31
CA CYS A 751 23.67 2.33 -12.51
C CYS A 751 24.62 3.31 -13.24
N GLN A 752 25.69 3.79 -12.59
CA GLN A 752 26.66 4.72 -13.21
C GLN A 752 27.58 4.07 -14.26
N ASN A 753 27.67 2.73 -14.30
CA ASN A 753 28.61 2.02 -15.17
C ASN A 753 28.14 1.84 -16.62
N ARG A 754 27.03 2.46 -17.05
CA ARG A 754 26.70 2.57 -18.48
C ARG A 754 27.44 3.77 -19.09
N ASP A 755 28.59 3.48 -19.68
CA ASP A 755 29.42 4.39 -20.47
C ASP A 755 28.74 4.79 -21.79
N SER A 756 27.78 5.70 -21.76
CA SER A 756 27.27 6.29 -23.01
C SER A 756 27.11 7.81 -22.90
N ARG A 757 27.84 8.52 -23.77
CA ARG A 757 27.59 9.92 -24.12
C ARG A 757 26.33 9.93 -25.00
N ASP A 758 25.16 10.03 -24.38
CA ASP A 758 23.90 9.82 -25.11
C ASP A 758 23.27 11.07 -25.72
N LEU A 759 23.75 12.27 -25.38
CA LEU A 759 23.19 13.54 -25.89
C LEU A 759 24.23 14.27 -26.74
N SER A 760 23.89 14.59 -27.99
CA SER A 760 24.72 15.45 -28.84
C SER A 760 24.47 16.95 -28.57
N ILE A 761 25.39 17.82 -29.00
CA ILE A 761 25.18 19.28 -28.98
C ILE A 761 23.90 19.65 -29.75
N PHE A 762 23.66 18.97 -30.88
CA PHE A 762 22.46 19.16 -31.68
C PHE A 762 21.19 18.81 -30.90
N ASP A 763 21.19 17.69 -30.17
CA ASP A 763 20.04 17.29 -29.34
C ASP A 763 19.80 18.27 -28.19
N TYR A 764 20.86 18.80 -27.58
CA TYR A 764 20.77 19.78 -26.50
C TYR A 764 20.13 21.10 -26.96
N VAL A 765 20.60 21.65 -28.09
CA VAL A 765 20.02 22.89 -28.64
C VAL A 765 18.60 22.66 -29.16
N SER A 766 18.34 21.49 -29.75
CA SER A 766 16.99 21.08 -30.17
C SER A 766 16.03 20.95 -28.99
N ALA A 767 16.49 20.46 -27.83
CA ALA A 767 15.70 20.43 -26.61
C ALA A 767 15.34 21.85 -26.13
N LEU A 768 16.28 22.80 -26.15
CA LEU A 768 16.01 24.21 -25.82
C LEU A 768 14.96 24.82 -26.76
N HIS A 769 15.08 24.57 -28.05
CA HIS A 769 14.10 25.04 -29.04
C HIS A 769 12.71 24.46 -28.78
N THR A 770 12.65 23.17 -28.41
CA THR A 770 11.40 22.49 -28.06
C THR A 770 10.74 23.12 -26.84
N ILE A 771 11.51 23.48 -25.81
CA ILE A 771 10.99 24.16 -24.61
C ILE A 771 10.35 25.50 -24.98
N VAL A 772 11.01 26.29 -25.83
CA VAL A 772 10.47 27.58 -26.30
C VAL A 772 9.18 27.37 -27.10
N LYS A 773 9.11 26.35 -27.96
CA LYS A 773 7.89 25.99 -28.71
C LYS A 773 6.72 25.64 -27.78
N THR A 774 6.99 25.01 -26.64
CA THR A 774 5.94 24.68 -25.64
C THR A 774 5.47 25.87 -24.82
N GLY A 775 6.03 27.07 -25.03
CA GLY A 775 5.67 28.27 -24.28
C GLY A 775 6.16 28.26 -22.83
N LYS A 776 7.19 27.46 -22.51
CA LYS A 776 7.80 27.37 -21.18
C LYS A 776 9.08 28.20 -21.11
N ASN A 777 9.39 28.70 -19.92
CA ASN A 777 10.66 29.37 -19.64
C ASN A 777 11.78 28.32 -19.53
N TYR A 778 13.02 28.68 -19.80
CA TYR A 778 14.15 27.79 -19.56
C TYR A 778 15.31 28.47 -18.82
N ILE A 779 16.07 27.65 -18.09
CA ILE A 779 17.24 28.05 -17.32
C ILE A 779 18.37 27.08 -17.61
N ILE A 780 19.54 27.59 -17.96
CA ILE A 780 20.76 26.82 -18.13
C ILE A 780 21.70 27.12 -16.97
N ALA A 781 22.12 26.08 -16.25
CA ALA A 781 22.94 26.19 -15.05
C ALA A 781 24.37 25.66 -15.29
N LYS A 782 25.38 26.50 -15.08
CA LYS A 782 26.81 26.16 -15.22
C LYS A 782 27.54 26.37 -13.89
N GLY A 783 28.52 25.52 -13.58
CA GLY A 783 29.41 25.70 -12.42
C GLY A 783 28.83 25.30 -11.05
N PHE A 784 27.78 24.47 -11.01
CA PHE A 784 27.14 24.03 -9.76
C PHE A 784 27.79 22.80 -9.12
N THR A 785 28.72 22.11 -9.79
CA THR A 785 29.42 20.92 -9.26
C THR A 785 30.21 21.24 -7.99
N ASN A 786 30.96 22.35 -7.99
CA ASN A 786 31.77 22.80 -6.86
C ASN A 786 31.06 23.79 -5.94
N PHE A 787 29.78 24.07 -6.18
CA PHE A 787 29.03 25.04 -5.38
C PHE A 787 28.78 24.51 -3.97
N THR A 788 29.51 25.05 -3.00
CA THR A 788 29.29 24.83 -1.57
C THR A 788 28.59 26.03 -0.94
N CYS A 789 28.06 25.84 0.27
CA CYS A 789 27.14 26.75 0.97
C CYS A 789 27.49 28.25 0.89
N ILE A 790 26.44 29.06 1.06
CA ILE A 790 26.44 30.53 0.98
C ILE A 790 27.50 31.13 1.93
N GLU A 791 28.42 31.91 1.38
CA GLU A 791 29.39 32.70 2.16
C GLU A 791 28.70 33.91 2.81
N ASN A 792 29.13 34.29 4.01
CA ASN A 792 28.62 35.48 4.70
C ASN A 792 29.08 36.75 3.96
N ASN A 793 28.17 37.71 3.75
CA ASN A 793 28.38 38.96 2.99
C ASN A 793 28.66 38.73 1.48
N SER A 794 27.99 37.76 0.88
CA SER A 794 28.06 37.52 -0.56
C SER A 794 27.18 38.47 -1.38
N THR A 795 27.36 38.47 -2.70
CA THR A 795 26.47 39.20 -3.62
C THR A 795 25.77 38.26 -4.59
N ILE A 796 24.53 38.60 -4.93
CA ILE A 796 23.79 38.03 -6.07
C ILE A 796 23.87 39.07 -7.19
N ASP A 797 24.54 38.72 -8.28
CA ASP A 797 24.73 39.63 -9.41
C ASP A 797 23.73 39.30 -10.52
N VAL A 798 23.03 40.33 -11.00
CA VAL A 798 21.98 40.20 -12.00
C VAL A 798 22.30 41.09 -13.20
N TYR A 799 22.36 40.49 -14.39
CA TYR A 799 22.66 41.16 -15.65
C TYR A 799 21.45 41.08 -16.61
N PRO A 800 20.51 42.05 -16.52
CA PRO A 800 19.36 42.11 -17.40
C PRO A 800 19.70 42.93 -18.66
N PHE A 801 20.31 42.27 -19.65
CA PHE A 801 20.89 42.89 -20.85
C PHE A 801 19.90 43.61 -21.79
N THR A 802 18.60 43.34 -21.70
CA THR A 802 17.60 43.78 -22.71
C THR A 802 16.46 44.62 -22.12
N VAL A 803 16.63 45.24 -20.94
CA VAL A 803 15.58 46.03 -20.27
C VAL A 803 15.20 47.30 -21.05
N CYS A 804 16.09 47.83 -21.89
CA CYS A 804 15.96 49.19 -22.45
C CYS A 804 15.42 49.26 -23.89
N HIS A 805 15.18 48.13 -24.56
CA HIS A 805 14.57 48.11 -25.91
C HIS A 805 13.17 47.49 -25.82
N GLN A 806 12.15 48.16 -26.36
CA GLN A 806 10.72 47.77 -26.38
C GLN A 806 10.45 46.52 -27.25
N ASP A 807 11.33 45.54 -27.19
CA ASP A 807 11.29 44.31 -27.98
C ASP A 807 10.82 43.12 -27.14
N GLN A 808 10.49 42.02 -27.83
CA GLN A 808 10.11 40.71 -27.26
C GLN A 808 11.08 40.21 -26.16
N ASN A 809 12.32 40.72 -26.11
CA ASN A 809 13.35 40.36 -25.14
C ASN A 809 13.16 40.98 -23.74
N MET A 810 12.24 41.94 -23.56
CA MET A 810 11.90 42.49 -22.23
C MET A 810 11.47 41.37 -21.25
N ARG A 811 10.74 40.36 -21.74
CA ARG A 811 10.24 39.23 -20.93
C ARG A 811 11.35 38.45 -20.24
N SER A 812 12.45 38.18 -20.95
CA SER A 812 13.61 37.47 -20.38
C SER A 812 14.27 38.27 -19.26
N SER A 813 14.43 39.59 -19.42
CA SER A 813 15.00 40.43 -18.37
C SER A 813 14.10 40.53 -17.14
N LEU A 814 12.79 40.65 -17.32
CA LEU A 814 11.83 40.64 -16.21
C LEU A 814 11.83 39.31 -15.46
N PHE A 815 11.86 38.20 -16.20
CA PHE A 815 11.96 36.85 -15.64
C PHE A 815 13.24 36.66 -14.81
N THR A 816 14.39 37.13 -15.32
CA THR A 816 15.67 37.15 -14.60
C THR A 816 15.57 37.94 -13.30
N LEU A 817 14.99 39.14 -13.34
CA LEU A 817 14.79 39.99 -12.16
C LEU A 817 13.88 39.30 -11.14
N GLN A 818 12.75 38.74 -11.56
CA GLN A 818 11.82 38.02 -10.70
C GLN A 818 12.48 36.85 -9.96
N LEU A 819 13.24 36.01 -10.67
CA LEU A 819 13.91 34.86 -10.06
C LEU A 819 15.01 35.26 -9.09
N SER A 820 15.80 36.28 -9.42
CA SER A 820 16.84 36.80 -8.53
C SER A 820 16.25 37.40 -7.24
N CYS A 821 15.14 38.13 -7.34
CA CYS A 821 14.43 38.69 -6.19
C CYS A 821 13.82 37.59 -5.32
N TRP A 822 13.25 36.55 -5.93
CA TRP A 822 12.76 35.39 -5.18
C TRP A 822 13.86 34.63 -4.46
N LEU A 823 15.03 34.43 -5.09
CA LEU A 823 16.18 33.85 -4.40
C LEU A 823 16.56 34.70 -3.19
N HIS A 824 16.68 36.02 -3.36
CA HIS A 824 17.03 36.95 -2.27
C HIS A 824 15.99 36.94 -1.13
N SER A 825 14.71 36.74 -1.45
CA SER A 825 13.64 36.67 -0.44
C SER A 825 13.67 35.41 0.44
N HIS A 826 14.44 34.38 0.05
CA HIS A 826 14.60 33.17 0.84
C HIS A 826 15.39 33.47 2.12
N ARG A 827 14.95 32.92 3.27
CA ARG A 827 15.48 33.26 4.61
C ARG A 827 17.01 33.16 4.71
N ALA A 828 17.61 32.17 4.04
CA ALA A 828 19.06 31.96 4.01
C ALA A 828 19.80 33.07 3.25
N TRP A 829 19.28 33.46 2.07
CA TRP A 829 19.90 34.44 1.18
C TRP A 829 19.67 35.88 1.64
N ARG A 830 18.50 36.19 2.20
CA ARG A 830 18.16 37.54 2.71
C ARG A 830 19.15 38.06 3.77
N LYS A 831 19.67 37.17 4.61
CA LYS A 831 20.58 37.54 5.71
C LYS A 831 22.04 37.61 5.29
N THR A 832 22.43 36.84 4.28
CA THR A 832 23.83 36.58 3.94
C THR A 832 24.27 37.29 2.68
N SER A 833 23.33 37.63 1.78
CA SER A 833 23.62 38.17 0.46
C SER A 833 22.97 39.51 0.20
N LYS A 834 23.64 40.37 -0.57
CA LYS A 834 23.08 41.60 -1.15
C LYS A 834 22.74 41.39 -2.63
N LEU A 835 21.61 41.92 -3.08
CA LEU A 835 21.19 41.87 -4.47
C LEU A 835 21.79 43.05 -5.25
N ARG A 836 22.54 42.78 -6.32
CA ARG A 836 23.14 43.80 -7.20
C ARG A 836 22.60 43.65 -8.61
N ILE A 837 22.04 44.71 -9.16
CA ILE A 837 21.51 44.74 -10.53
C ILE A 837 22.46 45.58 -11.38
N ILE A 838 23.13 44.94 -12.33
CA ILE A 838 24.17 45.54 -13.16
C ILE A 838 23.62 45.68 -14.59
N VAL A 839 23.28 46.90 -14.98
CA VAL A 839 22.68 47.18 -16.29
C VAL A 839 23.71 47.81 -17.24
N PRO A 840 23.98 47.20 -18.40
CA PRO A 840 24.83 47.80 -19.42
C PRO A 840 24.09 48.88 -20.18
N VAL A 841 24.75 50.01 -20.42
CA VAL A 841 24.22 51.11 -21.22
C VAL A 841 25.17 51.40 -22.38
N GLN A 842 24.61 51.74 -23.56
CA GLN A 842 25.42 52.01 -24.77
C GLN A 842 26.15 53.35 -24.69
N TYR A 843 25.55 54.37 -24.09
CA TYR A 843 26.09 55.73 -24.01
C TYR A 843 26.07 56.25 -22.57
N SER A 844 27.14 56.93 -22.15
CA SER A 844 27.28 57.49 -20.79
C SER A 844 26.17 58.46 -20.40
N HIS A 845 25.52 59.12 -21.36
CA HIS A 845 24.47 60.10 -21.10
C HIS A 845 23.14 59.44 -20.65
N ASN A 846 22.93 58.16 -20.96
CA ASN A 846 21.72 57.43 -20.59
C ASN A 846 21.78 56.84 -19.18
N GLU A 847 22.92 56.91 -18.49
CA GLU A 847 23.10 56.27 -17.17
C GLU A 847 22.12 56.80 -16.11
N LEU A 848 21.90 58.12 -16.07
CA LEU A 848 21.02 58.74 -15.09
C LEU A 848 19.54 58.41 -15.34
N ILE A 849 19.13 58.39 -16.61
CA ILE A 849 17.74 58.09 -17.03
C ILE A 849 17.39 56.65 -16.68
N GLU A 850 18.28 55.72 -17.01
CA GLU A 850 18.09 54.30 -16.72
C GLU A 850 18.11 54.01 -15.21
N ARG A 851 18.96 54.71 -14.46
CA ARG A 851 19.01 54.57 -13.00
C ARG A 851 17.68 54.97 -12.36
N ASP A 852 17.13 56.10 -12.78
CA ASP A 852 15.87 56.60 -12.28
C ASP A 852 14.71 55.65 -12.67
N TYR A 853 14.66 55.23 -13.93
CA TYR A 853 13.65 54.28 -14.41
C TYR A 853 13.64 52.96 -13.61
N ILE A 854 14.80 52.31 -13.46
CA ILE A 854 14.91 51.05 -12.71
C ILE A 854 14.64 51.27 -11.23
N SER A 855 15.09 52.39 -10.64
CA SER A 855 14.84 52.68 -9.23
C SER A 855 13.35 52.87 -8.93
N ARG A 856 12.60 53.54 -9.83
CA ARG A 856 11.14 53.66 -9.72
C ARG A 856 10.46 52.30 -9.82
N ILE A 857 10.89 51.44 -10.75
CA ILE A 857 10.37 50.07 -10.87
C ILE A 857 10.61 49.30 -9.57
N LEU A 858 11.86 49.22 -9.09
CA LEU A 858 12.19 48.47 -7.89
C LEU A 858 11.51 49.03 -6.63
N ALA A 859 11.40 50.37 -6.53
CA ALA A 859 10.70 51.03 -5.44
C ALA A 859 9.20 50.70 -5.41
N SER A 860 8.55 50.64 -6.59
CA SER A 860 7.13 50.27 -6.69
C SER A 860 6.84 48.85 -6.17
N TYR A 861 7.84 47.97 -6.20
CA TYR A 861 7.75 46.58 -5.71
C TYR A 861 8.47 46.32 -4.39
N GLN A 862 8.94 47.38 -3.69
CA GLN A 862 9.66 47.27 -2.42
C GLN A 862 10.91 46.37 -2.47
N ILE A 863 11.59 46.34 -3.61
CA ILE A 863 12.81 45.54 -3.81
C ILE A 863 14.02 46.38 -3.45
N HIS A 864 14.75 45.99 -2.41
CA HIS A 864 16.02 46.61 -2.04
C HIS A 864 17.17 45.94 -2.80
N ALA A 865 17.70 46.62 -3.82
CA ALA A 865 18.85 46.18 -4.60
C ALA A 865 19.80 47.34 -4.90
N ASP A 866 21.10 47.04 -4.97
CA ASP A 866 22.11 48.00 -5.40
C ASP A 866 22.12 48.07 -6.93
N ILE A 867 21.72 49.23 -7.47
CA ILE A 867 21.67 49.48 -8.92
C ILE A 867 23.03 50.00 -9.38
N ILE A 868 23.69 49.27 -10.28
CA ILE A 868 24.97 49.62 -10.88
C ILE A 868 24.76 49.75 -12.38
N ILE A 869 25.03 50.93 -12.94
CA ILE A 869 24.93 51.17 -14.36
C ILE A 869 26.33 51.47 -14.89
N LYS A 870 26.70 50.82 -15.99
CA LYS A 870 28.01 50.97 -16.61
C LYS A 870 27.91 50.99 -18.12
N THR A 871 28.76 51.78 -18.75
CA THR A 871 28.92 51.80 -20.21
C THR A 871 29.53 50.50 -20.73
N MET A 872 28.94 49.96 -21.78
CA MET A 872 29.47 48.81 -22.52
C MET A 872 30.19 49.30 -23.77
N GLU A 873 31.52 49.35 -23.73
CA GLU A 873 32.34 49.80 -24.85
C GLU A 873 32.30 48.79 -26.01
N ARG A 874 31.54 49.12 -27.08
CA ARG A 874 31.62 48.41 -28.36
C ARG A 874 32.81 48.97 -29.13
N ASN A 875 33.98 48.34 -29.07
CA ASN A 875 35.09 48.71 -29.92
C ASN A 875 34.73 48.47 -31.39
N ILE A 876 34.58 49.56 -32.16
CA ILE A 876 34.11 49.59 -33.55
C ILE A 876 35.10 48.90 -34.53
N THR A 877 36.31 48.52 -34.08
CA THR A 877 37.43 48.17 -34.96
C THR A 877 37.71 46.68 -35.15
N VAL A 878 36.97 45.75 -34.52
CA VAL A 878 37.13 44.30 -34.76
C VAL A 878 35.77 43.63 -34.69
N SER A 879 35.47 42.74 -35.63
CA SER A 879 34.29 41.87 -35.66
C SER A 879 34.27 40.86 -34.52
N LEU A 880 34.25 41.34 -33.27
CA LEU A 880 34.07 40.51 -32.08
C LEU A 880 32.60 40.13 -31.95
N ASN A 881 32.35 38.86 -31.65
CA ASN A 881 31.01 38.33 -31.42
C ASN A 881 30.36 39.07 -30.22
N GLU A 882 29.10 39.49 -30.32
CA GLU A 882 28.44 40.31 -29.27
C GLU A 882 28.51 39.66 -27.88
N TYR A 883 28.41 38.33 -27.84
CA TYR A 883 28.49 37.51 -26.62
C TYR A 883 29.85 37.55 -25.93
N GLU A 884 30.94 37.71 -26.69
CA GLU A 884 32.28 37.87 -26.12
C GLU A 884 32.43 39.24 -25.43
N ILE A 885 31.83 40.28 -26.02
CA ILE A 885 31.80 41.62 -25.42
C ILE A 885 30.96 41.58 -24.13
N MET A 886 29.81 40.90 -24.15
CA MET A 886 28.98 40.68 -22.95
C MET A 886 29.75 39.94 -21.87
N ASN A 887 30.50 38.90 -22.21
CA ASN A 887 31.31 38.15 -21.26
C ASN A 887 32.42 39.02 -20.64
N ARG A 888 33.15 39.80 -21.45
CA ARG A 888 34.15 40.75 -20.93
C ARG A 888 33.53 41.76 -19.96
N PHE A 889 32.32 42.23 -20.25
CA PHE A 889 31.55 43.10 -19.36
C PHE A 889 31.14 42.40 -18.05
N ILE A 890 30.72 41.14 -18.10
CA ILE A 890 30.36 40.36 -16.90
C ILE A 890 31.60 40.14 -16.03
N VAL A 891 32.70 39.66 -16.63
CA VAL A 891 33.93 39.34 -15.90
C VAL A 891 34.55 40.57 -15.25
N SER A 892 34.51 41.73 -15.90
CA SER A 892 35.07 42.97 -15.34
C SER A 892 34.24 43.57 -14.20
N ASN A 893 32.94 43.26 -14.13
CA ASN A 893 32.00 43.85 -13.18
C ASN A 893 31.58 42.90 -12.04
N THR A 894 31.81 41.60 -12.21
CA THR A 894 31.51 40.59 -11.19
C THR A 894 32.49 40.70 -10.03
N SER A 895 31.97 40.69 -8.79
CA SER A 895 32.85 40.73 -7.61
C SER A 895 33.39 39.35 -7.22
N GLU A 896 34.52 39.28 -6.52
CA GLU A 896 35.04 38.01 -5.99
C GLU A 896 34.09 37.35 -4.98
N ARG A 897 33.30 38.16 -4.28
CA ARG A 897 32.28 37.74 -3.28
C ARG A 897 30.95 37.30 -3.90
N THR A 898 30.85 37.27 -5.23
CA THR A 898 29.62 36.87 -5.92
C THR A 898 29.40 35.38 -5.73
N SER A 899 28.23 35.01 -5.19
CA SER A 899 27.85 33.61 -5.00
C SER A 899 27.16 33.02 -6.23
N VAL A 900 26.29 33.78 -6.90
CA VAL A 900 25.53 33.33 -8.07
C VAL A 900 25.32 34.51 -9.03
N ILE A 901 25.41 34.24 -10.32
CA ILE A 901 25.21 35.22 -11.40
C ILE A 901 23.97 34.84 -12.21
N PHE A 902 23.07 35.81 -12.41
CA PHE A 902 21.88 35.67 -13.26
C PHE A 902 22.08 36.48 -14.55
N ILE A 903 21.94 35.84 -15.71
CA ILE A 903 22.12 36.47 -17.03
C ILE A 903 20.84 36.30 -17.85
N SER A 904 20.26 37.39 -18.35
CA SER A 904 19.18 37.30 -19.33
C SER A 904 19.72 37.03 -20.74
N MET A 905 19.07 36.15 -21.49
CA MET A 905 19.55 35.69 -22.79
C MET A 905 18.50 35.87 -23.91
N PRO A 906 18.91 36.22 -25.15
CA PRO A 906 18.00 36.27 -26.29
C PRO A 906 17.52 34.88 -26.72
N LYS A 907 16.49 34.84 -27.57
CA LYS A 907 15.83 33.60 -28.02
C LYS A 907 16.78 32.68 -28.80
N ALA A 908 16.70 31.37 -28.57
CA ALA A 908 17.40 30.38 -29.38
C ALA A 908 16.95 30.45 -30.87
N PRO A 909 17.88 30.37 -31.84
CA PRO A 909 17.54 30.45 -33.27
C PRO A 909 16.73 29.24 -33.74
N ILE A 910 15.84 29.46 -34.71
CA ILE A 910 14.80 28.49 -35.12
C ILE A 910 15.31 27.48 -36.17
N ASN A 911 16.44 27.71 -36.87
CA ASN A 911 17.07 26.72 -37.77
C ASN A 911 18.54 27.06 -38.17
N SER A 912 19.34 26.00 -38.42
CA SER A 912 20.63 25.94 -39.17
C SER A 912 21.92 26.49 -38.53
N TYR A 913 21.86 26.95 -37.28
CA TYR A 913 23.01 27.51 -36.55
C TYR A 913 23.12 26.96 -35.11
N GLU A 914 22.81 25.68 -34.88
CA GLU A 914 22.78 25.07 -33.54
C GLU A 914 24.17 25.09 -32.89
N TYR A 915 25.20 24.73 -33.66
CA TYR A 915 26.58 24.76 -33.20
C TYR A 915 27.06 26.18 -32.90
N LEU A 916 26.68 27.15 -33.73
CA LEU A 916 27.01 28.56 -33.52
C LEU A 916 26.34 29.10 -32.24
N TYR A 917 25.09 28.70 -31.97
CA TYR A 917 24.39 29.07 -30.76
C TYR A 917 25.02 28.45 -29.50
N TYR A 918 25.41 27.18 -29.57
CA TYR A 918 26.17 26.55 -28.48
C TYR A 918 27.52 27.27 -28.25
N LYS A 919 28.23 27.64 -29.33
CA LYS A 919 29.46 28.42 -29.23
C LYS A 919 29.22 29.80 -28.59
N ASN A 920 28.15 30.48 -28.94
CA ASN A 920 27.76 31.75 -28.31
C ASN A 920 27.49 31.60 -26.81
N LEU A 921 26.86 30.49 -26.41
CA LEU A 921 26.64 30.10 -25.01
C LEU A 921 27.95 29.85 -24.26
N GLU A 922 28.89 29.18 -24.92
CA GLU A 922 30.22 28.94 -24.40
C GLU A 922 31.01 30.24 -24.24
N ASP A 923 31.04 31.08 -25.28
CA ASP A 923 31.69 32.39 -25.31
C ASP A 923 31.15 33.32 -24.21
N LEU A 924 29.83 33.33 -23.99
CA LEU A 924 29.17 34.12 -22.94
C LEU A 924 29.58 33.69 -21.53
N SER A 925 29.82 32.39 -21.32
CA SER A 925 30.10 31.79 -20.01
C SER A 925 31.57 31.42 -19.82
N PHE A 926 32.44 31.87 -20.73
CA PHE A 926 33.85 31.54 -20.76
C PHE A 926 34.60 32.27 -19.62
N LYS A 927 35.50 31.57 -18.92
CA LYS A 927 36.28 32.08 -17.77
C LYS A 927 35.49 32.57 -16.54
N ILE A 928 34.18 32.34 -16.46
CA ILE A 928 33.42 32.61 -15.23
C ILE A 928 33.59 31.42 -14.27
N SER A 929 34.27 31.64 -13.14
CA SER A 929 34.55 30.60 -12.13
C SER A 929 33.40 30.38 -11.14
N LYS A 930 32.43 31.29 -11.10
CA LYS A 930 31.26 31.24 -10.21
C LYS A 930 30.06 30.58 -10.88
N PRO A 931 29.07 30.06 -10.12
CA PRO A 931 27.86 29.49 -10.68
C PRO A 931 27.05 30.53 -11.48
N VAL A 932 26.68 30.16 -12.70
CA VAL A 932 25.94 31.02 -13.64
C VAL A 932 24.61 30.39 -14.01
N LEU A 933 23.56 31.21 -14.00
CA LEU A 933 22.24 30.88 -14.50
C LEU A 933 21.93 31.77 -15.70
N ILE A 934 21.76 31.15 -16.86
CA ILE A 934 21.38 31.80 -18.11
C ILE A 934 19.88 31.57 -18.30
N LEU A 935 19.10 32.65 -18.34
CA LEU A 935 17.64 32.59 -18.29
C LEU A 935 17.00 33.17 -19.55
N HIS A 936 15.92 32.53 -19.98
CA HIS A 936 15.07 33.00 -21.06
C HIS A 936 13.58 32.87 -20.68
N GLY A 937 12.84 33.97 -20.80
CA GLY A 937 11.43 34.05 -20.43
C GLY A 937 10.54 34.15 -21.68
N VAL A 938 9.57 33.25 -21.79
CA VAL A 938 8.59 33.20 -22.90
C VAL A 938 7.20 33.65 -22.44
N GLN A 939 6.80 33.26 -21.22
CA GLN A 939 5.49 33.58 -20.64
C GLN A 939 5.38 35.07 -20.28
N GLU A 940 4.16 35.62 -20.31
CA GLU A 940 3.88 36.98 -19.83
C GLU A 940 4.05 37.05 -18.31
N THR A 941 5.25 37.44 -17.88
CA THR A 941 5.54 37.77 -16.49
C THR A 941 5.36 39.28 -16.30
N SER A 942 4.36 39.68 -15.53
CA SER A 942 4.18 41.08 -15.14
C SER A 942 4.99 41.35 -13.88
N ILE A 943 5.65 42.51 -13.78
CA ILE A 943 6.44 42.88 -12.58
C ILE A 943 5.55 42.95 -11.31
N SER A 944 4.24 43.17 -11.47
CA SER A 944 3.24 43.07 -10.38
C SER A 944 3.11 41.71 -9.71
N GLN A 945 3.86 40.69 -10.17
CA GLN A 945 3.92 39.34 -9.61
C GLN A 945 5.13 39.10 -8.71
N ILE A 946 6.05 40.08 -8.59
CA ILE A 946 7.19 40.05 -7.65
C ILE A 946 6.73 40.55 -6.30
#